data_AF-A0A2J6TNW7-F1
#
_entry.id   AF-A0A2J6TNW7-F1
#
_cell.length_a   1.000
_cell.length_b   1.000
_cell.length_c   1.000
_cell.angle_alpha   90.00
_cell.angle_beta   90.00
_cell.angle_gamma   90.00
#
_symmetry.space_group_name_H-M   'P 1'
#
loop_
_entity.id
_entity.type
_entity.pdbx_description
1 polymer ?
#
loop_
_entity_poly.entity_id
_entity_poly.type
_entity_poly.pdbx_seq_one_letter_code
_entity_poly.pdbx_strand_id
1 'polypeptide(L)'
;MHPELQSALNAYRSSRCFDPERYLQAKSSLINAYFTQSGISGCVVGVSGGVDSAVTLGIIAHAARQPGSPIRRILALLLPMHGEGATHQDTASSRGAEVAAAFGVPSVTVDLSSTLTAAREASVASTGIKGTAWASGQLVSYLRTPMLYYQTALLTEQGFRSIACGTTNRDEGSYIGFFGKASDGMVDIQPVSDIHKSEVYQLADGLGVPSSVITAVPTGDTYDGACDEDMIGAPYDALEIYTWYLCTDPRDGGPWRASLCPDAQSEFMSWEKKFERLHQVNTHKYIGDSPAVHLDLYPRAVPGGWRTQEVEQFPNPIPHEGALAMRVGPIELTSRLKHALRGDARRATSVKSLADFGESALLLRDVLSAQACDEFLRDAVNWPWVPADIHGRVLVPNSELLADEEGRVIGSYRSTAYDEEVAQLLWDRLAPSLPGFRTMSDFTPTDWNDHPVWRPVGINPMLRFIRYEKGGALVPHYDAGFDFKDGRKHTLMSVVITLTPPSQGLGGNTRFLIDHQRFLPLDERNYTDHDTQASSCDILVEVPAKAGDVLVFDHRVLHDGSTWNGTSPRILLRTDIIYERCSSHAIHVSKRSAPLPSLPPEKWARDPTFANAYRVLGGVKEIEEAGYFEDGLEYSPRSDPRWWTAPFDKILKNLAQQKPQDSSKELYVLVSTGAFSPVHAGHLEMMERAKIALEERGHAILGGYLAPDHDSYISRKCGADFTPAAQRLDLCERAIRNSDWLMVERWAALHVPAAVNFTAVIERLEKHLAYYVRTHRPIHIVFVCGSDNARFAKAFAGRGSCVCVLRPGYEAEFKRIAEDPVVQQNPRIVFTPNVTSPWTSSNVRRGDIQALPEEVKDEWLRLRTINHGRDVQTPGVVSLYVRNEGDWAVQSWEHLPGMDPTRLHQAYQTFSKGLVTALEESFSRGRKLEGGPDVQSFTLDLDNQKRIFQGIADSSPIISLDPCLPGAVNMEVSRCFEPLSRVDPGFVARPGAEPIATQLERLENTSYILFDDDTFTGHTRDYVRALVESRCRVAKFATLCDASGPLSASPEGKKKSDYPPRLNHVDCRDFLVGAREAGLVVRLPDGSLCRAPYMLPYVRPHYQASVYLSEEIEFSRRVWGLNRRFFEDLGATLRVLDMGGAFRRLCEVQSFSGEMTMEELCDWHLEHLNTSSVPSNPDST
;
A
#
# COMPACT_ATOMS: atom_id res chain seq x y z
N MET A 1 -47.94 6.58 11.06
CA MET A 1 -47.26 7.20 9.91
C MET A 1 -47.90 6.72 8.62
N HIS A 2 -48.44 7.65 7.85
CA HIS A 2 -49.01 7.44 6.53
C HIS A 2 -47.93 6.95 5.54
N PRO A 3 -48.27 6.09 4.56
CA PRO A 3 -47.31 5.53 3.61
C PRO A 3 -46.49 6.58 2.82
N GLU A 4 -47.08 7.72 2.45
CA GLU A 4 -46.36 8.80 1.75
C GLU A 4 -45.25 9.43 2.61
N LEU A 5 -45.51 9.63 3.91
CA LEU A 5 -44.52 10.15 4.85
C LEU A 5 -43.43 9.10 5.11
N GLN A 6 -43.81 7.82 5.23
CA GLN A 6 -42.84 6.73 5.32
C GLN A 6 -41.94 6.65 4.07
N SER A 7 -42.51 6.83 2.89
CA SER A 7 -41.75 6.84 1.64
C SER A 7 -40.77 8.01 1.58
N ALA A 8 -41.18 9.19 2.03
CA ALA A 8 -40.30 10.36 2.11
C ALA A 8 -39.18 10.17 3.14
N LEU A 9 -39.49 9.62 4.32
CA LEU A 9 -38.50 9.27 5.34
C LEU A 9 -37.49 8.23 4.81
N ASN A 10 -37.95 7.19 4.12
CA ASN A 10 -37.08 6.17 3.53
C ASN A 10 -36.16 6.76 2.43
N ALA A 11 -36.69 7.70 1.63
CA ALA A 11 -35.90 8.42 0.64
C ALA A 11 -34.83 9.31 1.30
N TYR A 12 -35.18 10.01 2.38
CA TYR A 12 -34.23 10.79 3.17
C TYR A 12 -33.14 9.92 3.80
N ARG A 13 -33.50 8.83 4.48
CA ARG A 13 -32.55 7.86 5.06
C ARG A 13 -31.63 7.26 4.00
N SER A 14 -32.17 6.95 2.82
CA SER A 14 -31.37 6.47 1.69
C SER A 14 -30.39 7.54 1.21
N SER A 15 -30.78 8.82 1.18
CA SER A 15 -29.90 9.95 0.80
C SER A 15 -28.82 10.25 1.84
N ARG A 16 -29.04 9.94 3.12
CA ARG A 16 -28.03 10.03 4.18
C ARG A 16 -26.89 9.03 3.97
N CYS A 17 -27.17 7.90 3.32
CA CYS A 17 -26.23 6.80 3.09
C CYS A 17 -25.45 6.40 4.36
N PHE A 18 -26.15 6.26 5.49
CA PHE A 18 -25.51 5.96 6.77
C PHE A 18 -24.88 4.55 6.77
N ASP A 19 -23.58 4.51 6.99
CA ASP A 19 -22.79 3.28 7.14
C ASP A 19 -22.21 3.24 8.57
N PRO A 20 -22.70 2.33 9.44
CA PRO A 20 -22.25 2.25 10.83
C PRO A 20 -20.75 1.98 10.98
N GLU A 21 -20.16 1.12 10.15
CA GLU A 21 -18.75 0.75 10.25
C GLU A 21 -17.87 1.92 9.83
N ARG A 22 -18.19 2.55 8.70
CA ARG A 22 -17.48 3.74 8.22
C ARG A 22 -17.60 4.90 9.20
N TYR A 23 -18.79 5.13 9.73
CA TYR A 23 -19.05 6.16 10.74
C TYR A 23 -18.21 5.92 11.99
N LEU A 24 -18.18 4.69 12.49
CA LEU A 24 -17.42 4.33 13.69
C LEU A 24 -15.92 4.56 13.52
N GLN A 25 -15.36 4.17 12.36
CA GLN A 25 -13.94 4.40 12.05
C GLN A 25 -13.62 5.90 12.00
N ALA A 26 -14.36 6.67 11.21
CA ALA A 26 -14.17 8.11 11.08
C ALA A 26 -14.36 8.84 12.43
N LYS A 27 -15.36 8.43 13.23
CA LYS A 27 -15.63 9.02 14.55
C LYS A 27 -14.50 8.73 15.52
N SER A 28 -13.97 7.51 15.49
CA SER A 28 -12.83 7.11 16.31
C SER A 28 -11.56 7.91 15.98
N SER A 29 -11.30 8.15 14.68
CA SER A 29 -10.19 9.01 14.25
C SER A 29 -10.35 10.44 14.77
N LEU A 30 -11.55 11.03 14.69
CA LEU A 30 -11.81 12.37 15.24
C LEU A 30 -11.63 12.44 16.76
N ILE A 31 -12.17 11.45 17.49
CA ILE A 31 -12.04 11.37 18.95
C ILE A 31 -10.57 11.25 19.35
N ASN A 32 -9.83 10.32 18.75
CA ASN A 32 -8.42 10.13 19.08
C ASN A 32 -7.59 11.39 18.73
N ALA A 33 -7.86 12.04 17.60
CA ALA A 33 -7.19 13.28 17.24
C ALA A 33 -7.48 14.42 18.25
N TYR A 34 -8.74 14.58 18.67
CA TYR A 34 -9.12 15.56 19.70
C TYR A 34 -8.42 15.30 21.04
N PHE A 35 -8.38 14.04 21.48
CA PHE A 35 -7.70 13.66 22.74
C PHE A 35 -6.19 13.93 22.65
N THR A 36 -5.54 13.59 21.53
CA THR A 36 -4.12 13.85 21.29
C THR A 36 -3.81 15.35 21.31
N GLN A 37 -4.55 16.15 20.53
CA GLN A 37 -4.35 17.60 20.44
C GLN A 37 -4.54 18.29 21.80
N SER A 38 -5.55 17.85 22.55
CA SER A 38 -5.89 18.41 23.86
C SER A 38 -5.03 17.87 25.00
N GLY A 39 -4.21 16.85 24.78
CA GLY A 39 -3.44 16.16 25.81
C GLY A 39 -4.32 15.47 26.86
N ILE A 40 -5.46 14.92 26.43
CA ILE A 40 -6.43 14.19 27.25
C ILE A 40 -6.13 12.70 27.13
N SER A 41 -6.17 11.97 28.24
CA SER A 41 -5.90 10.54 28.30
C SER A 41 -6.96 9.73 29.05
N GLY A 42 -7.98 10.40 29.59
CA GLY A 42 -9.12 9.74 30.20
C GLY A 42 -10.46 10.40 29.87
N CYS A 43 -11.54 9.68 30.14
CA CYS A 43 -12.88 10.22 30.01
C CYS A 43 -13.89 9.50 30.92
N VAL A 44 -14.96 10.22 31.25
CA VAL A 44 -16.09 9.73 32.04
C VAL A 44 -17.34 9.76 31.17
N VAL A 45 -18.07 8.63 31.14
CA VAL A 45 -19.35 8.51 30.45
C VAL A 45 -20.41 8.15 31.48
N GLY A 46 -21.47 8.95 31.58
CA GLY A 46 -22.65 8.59 32.38
C GLY A 46 -23.48 7.55 31.64
N VAL A 47 -23.58 6.33 32.19
CA VAL A 47 -24.27 5.23 31.52
C VAL A 47 -25.62 5.01 32.18
N SER A 48 -26.70 5.39 31.48
CA SER A 48 -28.08 5.34 32.01
C SER A 48 -28.78 4.01 31.74
N GLY A 49 -28.16 3.10 30.98
CA GLY A 49 -28.81 1.89 30.48
C GLY A 49 -29.76 2.14 29.30
N GLY A 50 -29.81 3.37 28.79
CA GLY A 50 -30.43 3.73 27.51
C GLY A 50 -29.45 3.66 26.33
N VAL A 51 -29.99 3.58 25.12
CA VAL A 51 -29.23 3.32 23.89
C VAL A 51 -28.18 4.40 23.57
N ASP A 52 -28.46 5.69 23.80
CA ASP A 52 -27.53 6.77 23.42
C ASP A 52 -26.24 6.73 24.26
N SER A 53 -26.39 6.50 25.57
CA SER A 53 -25.24 6.33 26.47
C SER A 53 -24.45 5.05 26.18
N ALA A 54 -25.13 3.98 25.76
CA ALA A 54 -24.49 2.74 25.39
C ALA A 54 -23.67 2.87 24.11
N VAL A 55 -24.23 3.52 23.09
CA VAL A 55 -23.53 3.81 21.84
C VAL A 55 -22.36 4.77 22.08
N THR A 56 -22.55 5.80 22.90
CA THR A 56 -21.46 6.72 23.27
C THR A 56 -20.29 5.98 23.93
N LEU A 57 -20.59 5.10 24.91
CA LEU A 57 -19.55 4.28 25.55
C LEU A 57 -18.88 3.33 24.53
N GLY A 58 -19.67 2.71 23.66
CA GLY A 58 -19.17 1.81 22.62
C GLY A 58 -18.25 2.49 21.62
N ILE A 59 -18.58 3.71 21.16
CA ILE A 59 -17.72 4.53 20.30
C ILE A 59 -16.40 4.85 21.01
N ILE A 60 -16.44 5.32 22.25
CA ILE A 60 -15.24 5.67 23.03
C ILE A 60 -14.37 4.43 23.29
N ALA A 61 -14.98 3.29 23.64
CA ALA A 61 -14.27 2.03 23.84
C ALA A 61 -13.65 1.52 22.53
N HIS A 62 -14.35 1.67 21.40
CA HIS A 62 -13.80 1.34 20.09
C HIS A 62 -12.60 2.24 19.75
N ALA A 63 -12.72 3.56 19.94
CA ALA A 63 -11.63 4.51 19.72
C ALA A 63 -10.40 4.20 20.59
N ALA A 64 -10.60 3.79 21.85
CA ALA A 64 -9.53 3.42 22.77
C ALA A 64 -8.79 2.13 22.39
N ARG A 65 -9.44 1.22 21.66
CA ARG A 65 -8.83 -0.02 21.15
C ARG A 65 -8.04 0.18 19.87
N GLN A 66 -8.20 1.32 19.19
CA GLN A 66 -7.46 1.61 17.98
C GLN A 66 -5.95 1.74 18.30
N PRO A 67 -5.06 1.21 17.44
CA PRO A 67 -3.62 1.35 17.62
C PRO A 67 -3.23 2.82 17.83
N GLY A 68 -2.49 3.11 18.91
CA GLY A 68 -1.96 4.46 19.17
C GLY A 68 -2.98 5.42 19.77
N SER A 69 -4.16 4.94 20.17
CA SER A 69 -5.12 5.77 20.88
C SER A 69 -4.50 6.41 22.14
N PRO A 70 -4.70 7.72 22.35
CA PRO A 70 -4.28 8.40 23.58
C PRO A 70 -5.17 8.05 24.78
N ILE A 71 -6.31 7.36 24.56
CA ILE A 71 -7.28 7.03 25.61
C ILE A 71 -6.73 5.87 26.45
N ARG A 72 -6.35 6.16 27.69
CA ARG A 72 -5.81 5.18 28.64
C ARG A 72 -6.82 4.79 29.72
N ARG A 73 -7.80 5.65 30.02
CA ARG A 73 -8.78 5.41 31.07
C ARG A 73 -10.20 5.81 30.66
N ILE A 74 -11.12 4.85 30.66
CA ILE A 74 -12.55 5.10 30.49
C ILE A 74 -13.23 4.73 31.81
N LEU A 75 -14.07 5.62 32.33
CA LEU A 75 -14.91 5.35 33.50
C LEU A 75 -16.38 5.41 33.09
N ALA A 76 -17.05 4.25 33.12
CA ALA A 76 -18.50 4.19 33.01
C ALA A 76 -19.12 4.48 34.39
N LEU A 77 -19.89 5.55 34.52
CA LEU A 77 -20.47 5.97 35.80
C LEU A 77 -21.98 5.71 35.82
N LEU A 78 -22.42 4.91 36.79
CA LEU A 78 -23.83 4.61 37.06
C LEU A 78 -24.30 5.48 38.23
N LEU A 79 -25.34 6.29 38.02
CA LEU A 79 -25.76 7.35 38.95
C LEU A 79 -27.24 7.19 39.39
N PRO A 80 -27.59 6.10 40.10
CA PRO A 80 -28.95 5.91 40.61
C PRO A 80 -29.31 6.94 41.69
N MET A 81 -30.56 7.37 41.69
CA MET A 81 -31.14 8.25 42.70
C MET A 81 -32.54 7.80 43.09
N HIS A 82 -32.70 7.31 44.31
CA HIS A 82 -33.98 6.87 44.84
C HIS A 82 -34.67 8.03 45.58
N GLY A 83 -35.85 8.42 45.11
CA GLY A 83 -36.60 9.52 45.70
C GLY A 83 -37.83 9.90 44.89
N GLU A 84 -38.58 10.88 45.41
CA GLU A 84 -39.73 11.45 44.72
C GLU A 84 -39.27 12.11 43.40
N GLY A 85 -39.88 11.69 42.28
CA GLY A 85 -39.53 12.20 40.95
C GLY A 85 -38.43 11.43 40.21
N ALA A 86 -37.93 10.31 40.75
CA ALA A 86 -37.03 9.39 40.07
C ALA A 86 -37.70 8.02 39.87
N THR A 87 -37.61 7.46 38.66
CA THR A 87 -38.25 6.19 38.27
C THR A 87 -37.22 5.24 37.65
N HIS A 88 -37.49 3.92 37.64
CA HIS A 88 -36.69 2.92 36.89
C HIS A 88 -35.16 2.82 37.16
N GLN A 89 -34.67 3.33 38.30
CA GLN A 89 -33.23 3.47 38.60
C GLN A 89 -32.44 2.15 38.66
N ASP A 90 -33.01 1.10 39.27
CA ASP A 90 -32.34 -0.20 39.41
C ASP A 90 -32.16 -0.88 38.04
N THR A 91 -33.21 -0.86 37.22
CA THR A 91 -33.17 -1.43 35.87
C THR A 91 -32.23 -0.65 34.95
N ALA A 92 -32.21 0.68 35.07
CA ALA A 92 -31.25 1.55 34.39
C ALA A 92 -29.80 1.20 34.76
N SER A 93 -29.50 1.11 36.06
CA SER A 93 -28.15 0.79 36.56
C SER A 93 -27.71 -0.62 36.18
N SER A 94 -28.61 -1.61 36.26
CA SER A 94 -28.33 -3.00 35.86
C SER A 94 -27.96 -3.08 34.37
N ARG A 95 -28.74 -2.43 33.49
CA ARG A 95 -28.45 -2.37 32.05
C ARG A 95 -27.16 -1.60 31.77
N GLY A 96 -26.90 -0.51 32.49
CA GLY A 96 -25.66 0.24 32.35
C GLY A 96 -24.42 -0.59 32.71
N ALA A 97 -24.50 -1.42 33.75
CA ALA A 97 -23.45 -2.37 34.10
C ALA A 97 -23.25 -3.45 33.02
N GLU A 98 -24.33 -3.96 32.43
CA GLU A 98 -24.29 -4.92 31.32
C GLU A 98 -23.58 -4.34 30.10
N VAL A 99 -23.90 -3.09 29.73
CA VAL A 99 -23.26 -2.35 28.64
C VAL A 99 -21.76 -2.16 28.89
N ALA A 100 -21.38 -1.72 30.09
CA ALA A 100 -19.98 -1.52 30.45
C ALA A 100 -19.19 -2.85 30.36
N ALA A 101 -19.79 -3.94 30.84
CA ALA A 101 -19.20 -5.28 30.73
C ALA A 101 -19.05 -5.74 29.28
N ALA A 102 -20.04 -5.51 28.42
CA ALA A 102 -19.99 -5.87 26.99
C ALA A 102 -18.82 -5.21 26.25
N PHE A 103 -18.45 -3.98 26.64
CA PHE A 103 -17.31 -3.26 26.06
C PHE A 103 -15.98 -3.47 26.80
N GLY A 104 -15.97 -4.24 27.89
CA GLY A 104 -14.77 -4.43 28.72
C GLY A 104 -14.33 -3.16 29.45
N VAL A 105 -15.26 -2.25 29.74
CA VAL A 105 -14.99 -0.99 30.44
C VAL A 105 -15.39 -1.12 31.91
N PRO A 106 -14.54 -0.71 32.87
CA PRO A 106 -14.92 -0.69 34.28
C PRO A 106 -16.09 0.28 34.54
N SER A 107 -17.14 -0.20 35.21
CA SER A 107 -18.23 0.63 35.71
C SER A 107 -18.13 0.87 37.22
N VAL A 108 -18.52 2.07 37.66
CA VAL A 108 -18.65 2.43 39.08
C VAL A 108 -20.05 2.95 39.34
N THR A 109 -20.69 2.46 40.40
CA THR A 109 -21.99 2.96 40.86
C THR A 109 -21.78 3.97 41.99
N VAL A 110 -22.32 5.17 41.81
CA VAL A 110 -22.38 6.20 42.85
C VAL A 110 -23.85 6.49 43.15
N ASP A 111 -24.34 5.96 44.26
CA ASP A 111 -25.70 6.24 44.72
C ASP A 111 -25.78 7.67 45.26
N LEU A 112 -26.58 8.52 44.59
CA LEU A 112 -26.75 9.93 44.93
C LEU A 112 -28.03 10.21 45.73
N SER A 113 -28.75 9.19 46.20
CA SER A 113 -30.05 9.34 46.89
C SER A 113 -29.94 10.24 48.14
N SER A 114 -28.86 10.12 48.92
CA SER A 114 -28.60 10.97 50.08
C SER A 114 -28.32 12.42 49.68
N THR A 115 -27.58 12.62 48.58
CA THR A 115 -27.26 13.94 48.02
C THR A 115 -28.52 14.63 47.49
N LEU A 116 -29.38 13.89 46.77
CA LEU A 116 -30.68 14.36 46.31
C LEU A 116 -31.54 14.82 47.48
N THR A 117 -31.61 14.00 48.54
CA THR A 117 -32.38 14.32 49.75
C THR A 117 -31.85 15.59 50.42
N ALA A 118 -30.54 15.68 50.64
CA ALA A 118 -29.91 16.82 51.28
C ALA A 118 -30.07 18.13 50.47
N ALA A 119 -29.85 18.08 49.15
CA ALA A 119 -30.01 19.24 48.27
C ALA A 119 -31.45 19.76 48.27
N ARG A 120 -32.42 18.83 48.21
CA ARG A 120 -33.84 19.17 48.27
C ARG A 120 -34.21 19.80 49.61
N GLU A 121 -33.85 19.17 50.72
CA GLU A 121 -34.19 19.64 52.06
C GLU A 121 -33.55 20.99 52.38
N ALA A 122 -32.28 21.19 52.02
CA ALA A 122 -31.61 22.48 52.21
C ALA A 122 -32.30 23.61 51.44
N SER A 123 -32.72 23.34 50.19
CA SER A 123 -33.46 24.29 49.35
C SER A 123 -34.82 24.65 49.96
N VAL A 124 -35.60 23.64 50.35
CA VAL A 124 -36.93 23.86 50.96
C VAL A 124 -36.81 24.57 52.31
N ALA A 125 -35.85 24.17 53.16
CA ALA A 125 -35.64 24.78 54.48
C ALA A 125 -35.25 26.25 54.38
N SER A 126 -34.44 26.62 53.38
CA SER A 126 -33.94 28.00 53.23
C SER A 126 -34.94 28.92 52.54
N THR A 127 -35.74 28.40 51.59
CA THR A 127 -36.65 29.22 50.76
C THR A 127 -38.11 29.15 51.21
N GLY A 128 -38.51 28.07 51.91
CA GLY A 128 -39.90 27.74 52.19
C GLY A 128 -40.71 27.29 50.97
N ILE A 129 -40.12 27.24 49.77
CA ILE A 129 -40.80 26.87 48.53
C ILE A 129 -40.83 25.34 48.41
N LYS A 130 -42.03 24.76 48.36
CA LYS A 130 -42.22 23.32 48.14
C LYS A 130 -42.45 23.05 46.65
N GLY A 131 -41.63 22.17 46.07
CA GLY A 131 -41.78 21.69 44.69
C GLY A 131 -42.75 20.51 44.57
N THR A 132 -43.17 20.22 43.34
CA THR A 132 -43.85 18.97 42.98
C THR A 132 -42.83 17.90 42.57
N ALA A 133 -43.29 16.66 42.33
CA ALA A 133 -42.45 15.60 41.77
C ALA A 133 -41.73 16.00 40.47
N TRP A 134 -42.32 16.88 39.65
CA TRP A 134 -41.67 17.44 38.45
C TRP A 134 -40.38 18.20 38.80
N ALA A 135 -40.43 19.10 39.78
CA ALA A 135 -39.26 19.88 40.20
C ALA A 135 -38.18 18.98 40.81
N SER A 136 -38.58 17.94 41.56
CA SER A 136 -37.65 16.93 42.06
C SER A 136 -36.99 16.12 40.95
N GLY A 137 -37.72 15.75 39.89
CA GLY A 137 -37.16 15.07 38.71
C GLY A 137 -36.17 15.93 37.92
N GLN A 138 -36.37 17.25 37.86
CA GLN A 138 -35.37 18.16 37.30
C GLN A 138 -34.07 18.16 38.14
N LEU A 139 -34.19 18.18 39.47
CA LEU A 139 -33.05 18.11 40.38
C LEU A 139 -32.26 16.80 40.24
N VAL A 140 -32.93 15.66 40.03
CA VAL A 140 -32.30 14.37 39.70
C VAL A 140 -31.37 14.53 38.50
N SER A 141 -31.86 15.13 37.42
CA SER A 141 -31.07 15.35 36.21
C SER A 141 -29.88 16.28 36.45
N TYR A 142 -30.05 17.36 37.22
CA TYR A 142 -28.96 18.32 37.50
C TYR A 142 -27.84 17.75 38.36
N LEU A 143 -28.13 16.89 39.34
CA LEU A 143 -27.13 16.37 40.28
C LEU A 143 -26.16 15.36 39.66
N ARG A 144 -26.48 14.78 38.48
CA ARG A 144 -25.58 13.85 37.78
C ARG A 144 -24.33 14.54 37.23
N THR A 145 -24.49 15.70 36.62
CA THR A 145 -23.41 16.41 35.94
C THR A 145 -22.25 16.82 36.86
N PRO A 146 -22.49 17.40 38.07
CA PRO A 146 -21.42 17.67 39.02
C PRO A 146 -20.63 16.41 39.40
N MET A 147 -21.27 15.24 39.46
CA MET A 147 -20.60 13.99 39.78
C MET A 147 -19.74 13.46 38.63
N LEU A 148 -20.19 13.65 37.38
CA LEU A 148 -19.36 13.36 36.20
C LEU A 148 -18.07 14.21 36.24
N TYR A 149 -18.18 15.53 36.43
CA TYR A 149 -17.01 16.41 36.51
C TYR A 149 -16.14 16.18 37.75
N TYR A 150 -16.73 15.81 38.88
CA TYR A 150 -15.92 15.44 40.04
C TYR A 150 -15.09 14.18 39.75
N GLN A 151 -15.64 13.19 39.05
CA GLN A 151 -14.87 12.03 38.62
C GLN A 151 -13.78 12.38 37.60
N THR A 152 -14.02 13.33 36.67
CA THR A 152 -12.95 13.77 35.76
C THR A 152 -11.81 14.45 36.52
N ALA A 153 -12.12 15.23 37.56
CA ALA A 153 -11.12 15.83 38.44
C ALA A 153 -10.31 14.77 39.19
N LEU A 154 -10.98 13.76 39.77
CA LEU A 154 -10.32 12.65 40.47
C LEU A 154 -9.40 11.83 39.53
N LEU A 155 -9.85 11.53 38.32
CA LEU A 155 -9.01 10.86 37.32
C LEU A 155 -7.81 11.72 36.93
N THR A 156 -8.00 13.04 36.84
CA THR A 156 -6.92 13.99 36.55
C THR A 156 -5.88 14.02 37.67
N GLU A 157 -6.29 14.00 38.93
CA GLU A 157 -5.38 13.86 40.08
C GLU A 157 -4.59 12.53 40.07
N GLN A 158 -5.16 11.48 39.49
CA GLN A 158 -4.49 10.19 39.29
C GLN A 158 -3.57 10.16 38.05
N GLY A 159 -3.38 11.29 37.37
CA GLY A 159 -2.51 11.41 36.19
C GLY A 159 -3.21 11.19 34.85
N PHE A 160 -4.54 11.01 34.83
CA PHE A 160 -5.33 10.87 33.61
C PHE A 160 -6.14 12.14 33.37
N ARG A 161 -5.60 13.12 32.63
CA ARG A 161 -6.36 14.32 32.26
C ARG A 161 -7.65 13.90 31.55
N SER A 162 -8.79 14.21 32.15
CA SER A 162 -10.08 13.60 31.80
C SER A 162 -11.17 14.61 31.48
N ILE A 163 -12.11 14.18 30.64
CA ILE A 163 -13.29 14.93 30.21
C ILE A 163 -14.60 14.13 30.38
N ALA A 164 -15.74 14.82 30.41
CA ALA A 164 -17.07 14.24 30.43
C ALA A 164 -17.65 14.15 29.01
N CYS A 165 -18.14 12.96 28.64
CA CYS A 165 -18.78 12.72 27.35
C CYS A 165 -20.30 12.83 27.45
N GLY A 166 -20.91 13.61 26.54
CA GLY A 166 -22.36 13.69 26.37
C GLY A 166 -22.93 12.61 25.48
N THR A 167 -24.26 12.51 25.51
CA THR A 167 -25.03 11.46 24.83
C THR A 167 -26.18 12.03 24.00
N THR A 168 -26.23 13.35 23.79
CA THR A 168 -27.35 14.00 23.09
C THR A 168 -27.24 13.73 21.59
N ASN A 169 -28.23 13.03 21.02
CA ASN A 169 -28.30 12.78 19.58
C ASN A 169 -28.87 13.98 18.80
N ARG A 170 -28.86 13.89 17.47
CA ARG A 170 -29.33 14.98 16.61
C ARG A 170 -30.80 15.31 16.84
N ASP A 171 -31.67 14.33 16.99
CA ASP A 171 -33.12 14.57 17.10
C ASP A 171 -33.48 15.30 18.39
N GLU A 172 -32.88 14.89 19.50
CA GLU A 172 -33.09 15.52 20.82
C GLU A 172 -32.54 16.95 20.86
N GLY A 173 -31.33 17.12 20.34
CA GLY A 173 -30.56 18.35 20.49
C GLY A 173 -30.80 19.41 19.43
N SER A 174 -31.02 19.02 18.17
CA SER A 174 -30.91 19.95 17.04
C SER A 174 -32.08 20.93 16.92
N TYR A 175 -33.32 20.52 17.22
CA TYR A 175 -34.51 21.35 17.00
C TYR A 175 -35.50 21.39 18.18
N ILE A 176 -35.85 20.26 18.80
CA ILE A 176 -36.88 20.28 19.87
C ILE A 176 -36.33 20.59 21.28
N GLY A 177 -35.02 20.51 21.49
CA GLY A 177 -34.35 20.99 22.70
C GLY A 177 -34.60 20.06 23.88
N PHE A 178 -34.63 18.77 23.59
CA PHE A 178 -34.98 17.69 24.51
C PHE A 178 -33.77 17.24 25.34
N PHE A 179 -33.15 18.22 26.02
CA PHE A 179 -32.04 18.01 26.94
C PHE A 179 -32.09 19.06 28.07
N GLY A 180 -31.46 18.77 29.21
CA GLY A 180 -31.33 19.69 30.33
C GLY A 180 -30.11 20.60 30.20
N LYS A 181 -30.30 21.92 30.28
CA LYS A 181 -29.24 22.92 30.07
C LYS A 181 -28.08 22.81 31.07
N ALA A 182 -28.38 22.53 32.35
CA ALA A 182 -27.40 22.29 33.42
C ALA A 182 -27.32 20.80 33.80
N SER A 183 -27.63 19.92 32.85
CA SER A 183 -27.65 18.46 33.04
C SER A 183 -26.82 17.79 31.92
N ASP A 184 -27.41 16.87 31.18
CA ASP A 184 -26.89 16.15 30.01
C ASP A 184 -26.44 17.06 28.85
N GLY A 185 -26.96 18.30 28.78
CA GLY A 185 -26.44 19.32 27.85
C GLY A 185 -25.12 19.97 28.25
N MET A 186 -24.65 19.79 29.50
CA MET A 186 -23.44 20.42 30.05
C MET A 186 -22.31 19.40 30.17
N VAL A 187 -21.53 19.24 29.11
CA VAL A 187 -20.45 18.26 28.96
C VAL A 187 -19.29 18.85 28.15
N ASP A 188 -18.15 18.17 28.10
CA ASP A 188 -16.98 18.65 27.35
C ASP A 188 -17.09 18.30 25.85
N ILE A 189 -17.58 17.10 25.51
CA ILE A 189 -17.75 16.64 24.12
C ILE A 189 -19.11 16.01 23.87
N GLN A 190 -19.61 16.09 22.63
CA GLN A 190 -20.81 15.39 22.15
C GLN A 190 -20.44 14.49 20.96
N PRO A 191 -20.29 13.16 21.16
CA PRO A 191 -19.87 12.25 20.09
C PRO A 191 -20.96 11.88 19.07
N VAL A 192 -22.24 11.99 19.44
CA VAL A 192 -23.39 11.48 18.65
C VAL A 192 -24.38 12.57 18.23
N SER A 193 -24.03 13.85 18.36
CA SER A 193 -24.94 14.98 18.06
C SER A 193 -25.34 15.13 16.60
N ASP A 194 -24.72 14.39 15.68
CA ASP A 194 -24.90 14.45 14.23
C ASP A 194 -25.75 13.31 13.65
N ILE A 195 -26.09 12.30 14.45
CA ILE A 195 -26.86 11.13 14.01
C ILE A 195 -28.28 11.12 14.59
N HIS A 196 -29.22 10.65 13.79
CA HIS A 196 -30.60 10.46 14.19
C HIS A 196 -30.74 9.26 15.14
N LYS A 197 -31.83 9.20 15.91
CA LYS A 197 -32.14 8.09 16.82
C LYS A 197 -32.15 6.75 16.09
N SER A 198 -32.71 6.73 14.87
CA SER A 198 -32.72 5.56 13.98
C SER A 198 -31.31 5.05 13.63
N GLU A 199 -30.31 5.92 13.61
CA GLU A 199 -28.92 5.61 13.28
C GLU A 199 -28.11 5.27 14.53
N VAL A 200 -28.46 5.85 15.68
CA VAL A 200 -28.00 5.39 17.00
C VAL A 200 -28.34 3.90 17.16
N TYR A 201 -29.57 3.48 16.83
CA TYR A 201 -29.96 2.07 16.88
C TYR A 201 -29.18 1.18 15.89
N GLN A 202 -28.96 1.64 14.66
CA GLN A 202 -28.14 0.90 13.67
C GLN A 202 -26.70 0.72 14.18
N LEU A 203 -26.13 1.75 14.81
CA LEU A 203 -24.78 1.69 15.36
C LEU A 203 -24.71 0.83 16.63
N ALA A 204 -25.76 0.82 17.45
CA ALA A 204 -25.84 -0.03 18.65
C ALA A 204 -25.73 -1.52 18.31
N ASP A 205 -26.43 -1.95 17.25
CA ASP A 205 -26.36 -3.33 16.75
C ASP A 205 -24.94 -3.68 16.27
N GLY A 206 -24.35 -2.83 15.43
CA GLY A 206 -22.99 -3.03 14.92
C GLY A 206 -21.88 -3.00 15.99
N LEU A 207 -22.09 -2.28 17.09
CA LEU A 207 -21.16 -2.23 18.23
C LEU A 207 -21.29 -3.45 19.16
N GLY A 208 -22.36 -4.24 19.04
CA GLY A 208 -22.66 -5.33 19.98
C GLY A 208 -23.23 -4.86 21.31
N VAL A 209 -24.04 -3.78 21.31
CA VAL A 209 -24.79 -3.35 22.49
C VAL A 209 -25.76 -4.47 22.91
N PRO A 210 -25.91 -4.79 24.21
CA PRO A 210 -26.81 -5.86 24.65
C PRO A 210 -28.27 -5.67 24.20
N SER A 211 -28.93 -6.77 23.85
CA SER A 211 -30.33 -6.74 23.38
C SER A 211 -31.31 -6.20 24.41
N SER A 212 -30.99 -6.35 25.71
CA SER A 212 -31.75 -5.76 26.83
C SER A 212 -31.83 -4.23 26.79
N VAL A 213 -30.90 -3.58 26.10
CA VAL A 213 -30.87 -2.11 25.89
C VAL A 213 -31.51 -1.75 24.55
N ILE A 214 -31.19 -2.46 23.47
CA ILE A 214 -31.71 -2.17 22.12
C ILE A 214 -33.23 -2.31 22.07
N THR A 215 -33.79 -3.33 22.72
CA THR A 215 -35.23 -3.61 22.70
C THR A 215 -36.03 -2.84 23.73
N ALA A 216 -35.36 -2.10 24.62
CA ALA A 216 -36.03 -1.32 25.64
C ALA A 216 -36.67 -0.06 25.03
N VAL A 217 -37.89 0.25 25.47
CA VAL A 217 -38.56 1.49 25.12
C VAL A 217 -37.75 2.67 25.69
N PRO A 218 -37.39 3.69 24.87
CA PRO A 218 -36.75 4.90 25.36
C PRO A 218 -37.63 5.60 26.40
N THR A 219 -37.16 5.58 27.64
CA THR A 219 -37.82 6.23 28.77
C THR A 219 -36.79 7.10 29.47
N GLY A 220 -36.97 8.42 29.41
CA GLY A 220 -36.27 9.34 30.27
C GLY A 220 -36.56 9.09 31.76
N ASP A 221 -35.74 9.71 32.61
CA ASP A 221 -35.90 9.70 34.07
C ASP A 221 -36.99 10.68 34.51
N THR A 222 -38.19 10.46 33.98
CA THR A 222 -39.34 11.33 34.21
C THR A 222 -40.01 11.00 35.53
N TYR A 223 -40.52 12.05 36.18
CA TYR A 223 -41.19 11.95 37.47
C TYR A 223 -42.48 11.10 37.41
N ASP A 224 -43.05 10.89 36.22
CA ASP A 224 -44.26 10.12 35.93
C ASP A 224 -43.99 8.83 35.13
N GLY A 225 -42.75 8.55 34.73
CA GLY A 225 -42.37 7.36 33.98
C GLY A 225 -42.82 7.35 32.51
N ALA A 226 -43.24 8.50 31.98
CA ALA A 226 -43.60 8.64 30.57
C ALA A 226 -42.40 8.34 29.65
N CYS A 227 -42.65 7.67 28.52
CA CYS A 227 -41.64 7.43 27.51
C CYS A 227 -41.34 8.69 26.69
N ASP A 228 -40.23 8.68 25.94
CA ASP A 228 -39.78 9.84 25.17
C ASP A 228 -40.81 10.27 24.12
N GLU A 229 -41.38 9.32 23.39
CA GLU A 229 -42.37 9.63 22.35
C GLU A 229 -43.69 10.17 22.92
N ASP A 230 -44.06 9.78 24.15
CA ASP A 230 -45.21 10.35 24.87
C ASP A 230 -44.94 11.81 25.25
N MET A 231 -43.73 12.13 25.72
CA MET A 231 -43.32 13.48 26.07
C MET A 231 -43.20 14.40 24.85
N ILE A 232 -42.64 13.88 23.76
CA ILE A 232 -42.55 14.58 22.47
C ILE A 232 -43.95 14.72 21.85
N GLY A 233 -44.84 13.76 22.12
CA GLY A 233 -46.16 13.63 21.56
C GLY A 233 -46.17 13.10 20.13
N ALA A 234 -45.03 12.63 19.62
CA ALA A 234 -44.85 12.08 18.29
C ALA A 234 -43.64 11.11 18.25
N PRO A 235 -43.60 10.16 17.32
CA PRO A 235 -42.46 9.26 17.16
C PRO A 235 -41.18 9.98 16.71
N TYR A 236 -40.01 9.42 17.01
CA TYR A 236 -38.72 9.95 16.51
C TYR A 236 -38.66 10.00 14.98
N ASP A 237 -39.25 9.00 14.30
CA ASP A 237 -39.37 8.97 12.83
C ASP A 237 -40.11 10.20 12.27
N ALA A 238 -41.08 10.75 13.01
CA ALA A 238 -41.79 11.97 12.62
C ALA A 238 -40.92 13.23 12.78
N LEU A 239 -40.03 13.25 13.77
CA LEU A 239 -39.10 14.36 13.99
C LEU A 239 -37.97 14.35 12.95
N GLU A 240 -37.48 13.18 12.58
CA GLU A 240 -36.46 13.00 11.54
C GLU A 240 -36.95 13.57 10.18
N ILE A 241 -38.17 13.22 9.75
CA ILE A 241 -38.75 13.80 8.51
C ILE A 241 -39.05 15.30 8.65
N TYR A 242 -39.46 15.77 9.82
CA TYR A 242 -39.73 17.20 10.03
C TYR A 242 -38.45 18.05 9.98
N THR A 243 -37.37 17.58 10.60
CA THR A 243 -36.07 18.27 10.54
C THR A 243 -35.48 18.25 9.13
N TRP A 244 -35.66 17.16 8.37
CA TRP A 244 -35.33 17.13 6.94
C TRP A 244 -36.11 18.18 6.14
N TYR A 245 -37.43 18.28 6.35
CA TYR A 245 -38.27 19.28 5.70
C TYR A 245 -37.79 20.71 5.99
N LEU A 246 -37.44 21.01 7.24
CA LEU A 246 -36.88 22.33 7.63
C LEU A 246 -35.54 22.63 6.95
N CYS A 247 -34.72 21.60 6.69
CA CYS A 247 -33.43 21.76 6.02
C CYS A 247 -33.53 21.77 4.48
N THR A 248 -34.70 21.46 3.93
CA THR A 248 -34.93 21.44 2.48
C THR A 248 -35.08 22.87 1.95
N ASP A 249 -34.59 23.14 0.73
CA ASP A 249 -34.74 24.46 0.12
C ASP A 249 -36.23 24.86 0.08
N PRO A 250 -36.58 26.11 0.46
CA PRO A 250 -37.96 26.57 0.44
C PRO A 250 -38.66 26.40 -0.92
N ARG A 251 -37.90 26.41 -2.03
CA ARG A 251 -38.40 26.17 -3.40
C ARG A 251 -38.88 24.74 -3.62
N ASP A 252 -38.39 23.78 -2.85
CA ASP A 252 -38.69 22.36 -2.98
C ASP A 252 -39.61 21.86 -1.85
N GLY A 253 -39.42 22.35 -0.61
CA GLY A 253 -40.19 21.91 0.56
C GLY A 253 -41.68 22.26 0.47
N GLY A 254 -42.02 23.46 -0.02
CA GLY A 254 -43.40 23.89 -0.22
C GLY A 254 -44.17 22.99 -1.21
N PRO A 255 -43.65 22.79 -2.43
CA PRO A 255 -44.21 21.85 -3.40
C PRO A 255 -44.32 20.42 -2.87
N TRP A 256 -43.31 19.91 -2.16
CA TRP A 256 -43.38 18.58 -1.56
C TRP A 256 -44.56 18.46 -0.58
N ARG A 257 -44.71 19.40 0.36
CA ARG A 257 -45.83 19.41 1.32
C ARG A 257 -47.19 19.54 0.63
N ALA A 258 -47.27 20.29 -0.46
CA ALA A 258 -48.49 20.46 -1.25
C ALA A 258 -48.83 19.21 -2.10
N SER A 259 -47.84 18.36 -2.38
CA SER A 259 -48.02 17.12 -3.13
C SER A 259 -48.56 15.95 -2.30
N LEU A 260 -48.50 16.06 -0.96
CA LEU A 260 -49.02 15.05 -0.06
C LEU A 260 -50.55 14.95 -0.15
N CYS A 261 -51.10 13.74 0.01
CA CYS A 261 -52.54 13.56 0.11
C CYS A 261 -53.10 14.23 1.38
N PRO A 262 -54.41 14.53 1.45
CA PRO A 262 -55.02 15.24 2.59
C PRO A 262 -54.76 14.58 3.95
N ASP A 263 -54.77 13.24 4.01
CA ASP A 263 -54.56 12.50 5.26
C ASP A 263 -53.08 12.58 5.72
N ALA A 264 -52.13 12.40 4.80
CA ALA A 264 -50.71 12.56 5.05
C ALA A 264 -50.37 14.00 5.50
N GLN A 265 -50.94 14.98 4.81
CA GLN A 265 -50.76 16.39 5.13
C GLN A 265 -51.30 16.72 6.54
N SER A 266 -52.48 16.21 6.89
CA SER A 266 -53.07 16.38 8.22
C SER A 266 -52.23 15.73 9.33
N GLU A 267 -51.71 14.52 9.11
CA GLU A 267 -50.82 13.84 10.06
C GLU A 267 -49.51 14.63 10.25
N PHE A 268 -48.88 15.08 9.16
CA PHE A 268 -47.65 15.90 9.21
C PHE A 268 -47.87 17.23 9.96
N MET A 269 -48.97 17.93 9.68
CA MET A 269 -49.34 19.18 10.36
C MET A 269 -49.59 19.00 11.85
N SER A 270 -50.13 17.85 12.25
CA SER A 270 -50.32 17.48 13.66
C SER A 270 -48.98 17.37 14.39
N TRP A 271 -47.97 16.78 13.76
CA TRP A 271 -46.60 16.70 14.31
C TRP A 271 -45.90 18.05 14.32
N GLU A 272 -45.94 18.80 13.21
CA GLU A 272 -45.41 20.16 13.07
C GLU A 272 -45.86 21.04 14.26
N LYS A 273 -47.16 21.05 14.58
CA LYS A 273 -47.70 21.83 15.70
C LYS A 273 -47.09 21.44 17.06
N LYS A 274 -46.80 20.15 17.27
CA LYS A 274 -46.20 19.65 18.52
C LYS A 274 -44.73 20.03 18.59
N PHE A 275 -43.97 19.82 17.51
CA PHE A 275 -42.56 20.16 17.44
C PHE A 275 -42.33 21.67 17.54
N GLU A 276 -43.13 22.50 16.86
CA GLU A 276 -43.06 23.96 16.98
C GLU A 276 -43.34 24.44 18.40
N ARG A 277 -44.31 23.83 19.09
CA ARG A 277 -44.59 24.15 20.50
C ARG A 277 -43.40 23.82 21.39
N LEU A 278 -42.80 22.64 21.23
CA LEU A 278 -41.62 22.23 22.00
C LEU A 278 -40.43 23.14 21.71
N HIS A 279 -40.18 23.42 20.42
CA HIS A 279 -39.13 24.32 19.97
C HIS A 279 -39.28 25.71 20.60
N GLN A 280 -40.47 26.33 20.50
CA GLN A 280 -40.74 27.65 21.06
C GLN A 280 -40.47 27.71 22.57
N VAL A 281 -40.93 26.71 23.33
CA VAL A 281 -40.70 26.64 24.79
C VAL A 281 -39.22 26.45 25.10
N ASN A 282 -38.50 25.67 24.28
CA ASN A 282 -37.09 25.34 24.49
C ASN A 282 -36.11 26.29 23.78
N THR A 283 -36.57 27.32 23.07
CA THR A 283 -35.70 28.23 22.29
C THR A 283 -34.56 28.83 23.13
N HIS A 284 -34.83 29.10 24.41
CA HIS A 284 -33.88 29.63 25.38
C HIS A 284 -32.66 28.71 25.66
N LYS A 285 -32.75 27.43 25.30
CA LYS A 285 -31.64 26.47 25.38
C LYS A 285 -30.62 26.69 24.25
N TYR A 286 -31.04 27.27 23.12
CA TYR A 286 -30.17 27.52 21.97
C TYR A 286 -29.47 28.87 21.99
N ILE A 287 -30.02 29.86 22.70
CA ILE A 287 -29.49 31.24 22.71
C ILE A 287 -28.04 31.31 23.20
N GLY A 288 -27.66 30.45 24.15
CA GLY A 288 -26.31 30.43 24.72
C GLY A 288 -25.34 29.48 24.02
N ASP A 289 -25.78 28.82 22.95
CA ASP A 289 -25.13 27.66 22.33
C ASP A 289 -24.77 26.52 23.29
N SER A 290 -24.34 25.40 22.70
CA SER A 290 -23.82 24.25 23.46
C SER A 290 -22.39 24.54 23.93
N PRO A 291 -22.04 24.28 25.19
CA PRO A 291 -20.67 24.45 25.70
C PRO A 291 -19.73 23.32 25.24
N ALA A 292 -20.26 22.25 24.65
CA ALA A 292 -19.50 21.06 24.27
C ALA A 292 -18.83 21.20 22.89
N VAL A 293 -17.69 20.55 22.71
CA VAL A 293 -17.15 20.29 21.36
C VAL A 293 -17.96 19.18 20.71
N HIS A 294 -18.61 19.49 19.59
CA HIS A 294 -19.36 18.52 18.81
C HIS A 294 -18.44 17.88 17.77
N LEU A 295 -18.25 16.56 17.89
CA LEU A 295 -17.37 15.76 17.03
C LEU A 295 -18.13 15.22 15.82
N ASP A 296 -18.84 16.10 15.12
CA ASP A 296 -19.79 15.73 14.07
C ASP A 296 -19.11 15.28 12.77
N LEU A 297 -19.65 14.21 12.18
CA LEU A 297 -19.39 13.76 10.82
C LEU A 297 -20.51 14.20 9.88
N TYR A 298 -21.77 14.09 10.30
CA TYR A 298 -22.92 14.57 9.52
C TYR A 298 -23.35 15.99 9.96
N PRO A 299 -24.09 16.74 9.13
CA PRO A 299 -24.60 18.04 9.55
C PRO A 299 -25.60 17.87 10.71
N ARG A 300 -25.31 18.46 11.88
CA ARG A 300 -26.27 18.47 13.00
C ARG A 300 -27.32 19.58 12.91
N ALA A 301 -26.95 20.72 12.33
CA ALA A 301 -27.74 21.95 12.42
C ALA A 301 -29.10 21.84 11.72
N VAL A 302 -30.10 22.52 12.30
CA VAL A 302 -31.46 22.69 11.75
C VAL A 302 -31.81 24.17 11.87
N PRO A 303 -32.38 24.81 10.82
CA PRO A 303 -32.78 26.21 10.90
C PRO A 303 -33.65 26.50 12.13
N GLY A 304 -33.27 27.51 12.93
CA GLY A 304 -33.96 27.87 14.18
C GLY A 304 -33.45 27.16 15.44
N GLY A 305 -32.79 26.02 15.31
CA GLY A 305 -32.29 25.18 16.40
C GLY A 305 -30.87 25.48 16.87
N TRP A 306 -30.07 24.44 17.15
CA TRP A 306 -28.62 24.60 17.44
C TRP A 306 -27.96 25.38 16.31
N ARG A 307 -27.55 26.62 16.60
CA ARG A 307 -26.86 27.49 15.66
C ARG A 307 -25.38 27.29 15.86
N THR A 308 -24.75 26.48 15.03
CA THR A 308 -23.33 26.74 14.82
C THR A 308 -23.21 28.04 14.04
N GLN A 309 -22.09 28.72 14.18
CA GLN A 309 -21.68 29.79 13.29
C GLN A 309 -21.43 29.29 11.83
N GLU A 310 -22.23 28.32 11.35
CA GLU A 310 -21.95 27.48 10.18
C GLU A 310 -23.14 27.24 9.24
N VAL A 311 -24.35 27.73 9.57
CA VAL A 311 -25.48 27.75 8.61
C VAL A 311 -25.54 29.13 7.97
N GLU A 312 -24.49 29.53 7.26
CA GLU A 312 -24.73 30.36 6.09
C GLU A 312 -25.18 29.40 4.99
N GLN A 313 -26.37 29.64 4.43
CA GLN A 313 -26.78 29.02 3.17
C GLN A 313 -25.63 29.22 2.19
N PHE A 314 -25.07 28.15 1.64
CA PHE A 314 -23.83 28.16 0.88
C PHE A 314 -24.00 28.77 -0.53
N PRO A 315 -23.58 30.02 -0.83
CA PRO A 315 -23.00 30.32 -2.13
C PRO A 315 -21.54 29.86 -2.13
N ASN A 316 -21.00 29.65 -3.32
CA ASN A 316 -19.69 29.05 -3.51
C ASN A 316 -18.54 29.81 -2.82
N PRO A 317 -17.46 29.10 -2.39
CA PRO A 317 -16.48 29.68 -1.49
C PRO A 317 -15.32 30.40 -2.20
N ILE A 318 -15.26 30.41 -3.54
CA ILE A 318 -14.34 31.33 -4.24
C ILE A 318 -15.08 32.66 -4.41
N PRO A 319 -14.60 33.78 -3.85
CA PRO A 319 -15.18 35.09 -4.14
C PRO A 319 -15.28 35.25 -5.65
N HIS A 320 -16.51 35.46 -6.15
CA HIS A 320 -16.84 35.45 -7.57
C HIS A 320 -15.84 36.30 -8.39
N GLU A 321 -15.48 37.49 -7.89
CA GLU A 321 -14.51 38.38 -8.55
C GLU A 321 -13.08 37.79 -8.67
N GLY A 322 -12.60 37.08 -7.64
CA GLY A 322 -11.29 36.41 -7.65
C GLY A 322 -11.26 35.17 -8.56
N ALA A 323 -12.38 34.42 -8.59
CA ALA A 323 -12.53 33.26 -9.47
C ALA A 323 -12.50 33.67 -10.95
N LEU A 324 -13.23 34.74 -11.29
CA LEU A 324 -13.33 35.23 -12.67
C LEU A 324 -11.98 35.71 -13.22
N ALA A 325 -11.10 36.23 -12.37
CA ALA A 325 -9.75 36.69 -12.75
C ALA A 325 -8.78 35.54 -13.10
N MET A 326 -9.02 34.32 -12.59
CA MET A 326 -8.21 33.14 -12.85
C MET A 326 -8.63 32.36 -14.11
N ARG A 327 -9.65 32.83 -14.83
CA ARG A 327 -10.16 32.16 -16.04
C ARG A 327 -9.15 32.25 -17.18
N VAL A 328 -8.92 31.11 -17.81
CA VAL A 328 -8.14 30.97 -19.05
C VAL A 328 -9.12 30.70 -20.17
N GLY A 329 -9.08 31.48 -21.25
CA GLY A 329 -10.05 31.35 -22.34
C GLY A 329 -11.49 31.35 -21.80
N PRO A 330 -11.95 32.44 -21.18
CA PRO A 330 -13.22 32.46 -20.46
C PRO A 330 -14.40 32.20 -21.41
N ILE A 331 -15.30 31.32 -20.97
CA ILE A 331 -16.56 31.00 -21.67
C ILE A 331 -17.73 31.04 -20.68
N GLU A 332 -18.94 31.13 -21.24
CA GLU A 332 -20.20 31.10 -20.49
C GLU A 332 -21.01 29.87 -20.92
N LEU A 333 -21.62 29.18 -19.95
CA LEU A 333 -22.41 27.97 -20.21
C LEU A 333 -23.89 28.31 -20.46
N THR A 334 -24.51 27.60 -21.39
CA THR A 334 -25.85 27.96 -21.90
C THR A 334 -26.99 27.51 -20.97
N SER A 335 -28.12 28.22 -21.01
CA SER A 335 -29.35 27.78 -20.31
C SER A 335 -29.88 26.44 -20.82
N ARG A 336 -29.57 26.06 -22.07
CA ARG A 336 -29.96 24.77 -22.65
C ARG A 336 -29.22 23.61 -21.98
N LEU A 337 -27.92 23.76 -21.74
CA LEU A 337 -27.14 22.79 -20.96
C LEU A 337 -27.76 22.60 -19.57
N LYS A 338 -28.07 23.70 -18.88
CA LYS A 338 -28.71 23.67 -17.55
C LYS A 338 -30.05 22.94 -17.59
N HIS A 339 -30.84 23.13 -18.65
CA HIS A 339 -32.09 22.40 -18.85
C HIS A 339 -31.85 20.89 -19.13
N ALA A 340 -30.87 20.54 -19.96
CA ALA A 340 -30.51 19.15 -20.23
C ALA A 340 -30.05 18.43 -18.95
N LEU A 341 -29.21 19.08 -18.14
CA LEU A 341 -28.78 18.58 -16.83
C LEU A 341 -29.91 18.54 -15.79
N ARG A 342 -31.04 19.24 -15.97
CA ARG A 342 -32.22 19.06 -15.12
C ARG A 342 -33.11 17.91 -15.59
N GLY A 343 -33.28 17.77 -16.91
CA GLY A 343 -34.14 16.76 -17.53
C GLY A 343 -33.53 15.35 -17.61
N ASP A 344 -32.21 15.24 -17.51
CA ASP A 344 -31.52 13.96 -17.52
C ASP A 344 -31.70 13.25 -16.16
N ALA A 345 -32.49 12.16 -16.18
CA ALA A 345 -32.83 11.38 -14.99
C ALA A 345 -31.55 10.91 -14.26
N ARG A 346 -31.60 10.89 -12.91
CA ARG A 346 -30.52 10.29 -12.11
C ARG A 346 -30.37 8.81 -12.50
N ARG A 347 -29.30 8.48 -13.23
CA ARG A 347 -29.02 7.11 -13.66
C ARG A 347 -28.33 6.36 -12.53
N ALA A 348 -28.57 5.06 -12.45
CA ALA A 348 -27.80 4.19 -11.59
C ALA A 348 -26.36 4.12 -12.11
N THR A 349 -25.45 4.82 -11.43
CA THR A 349 -24.03 4.86 -11.79
C THR A 349 -23.35 3.58 -11.32
N SER A 350 -22.72 2.83 -12.23
CA SER A 350 -21.83 1.74 -11.80
C SER A 350 -20.51 2.34 -11.32
N VAL A 351 -20.15 2.08 -10.06
CA VAL A 351 -18.84 2.45 -9.51
C VAL A 351 -17.86 1.32 -9.76
N LYS A 352 -16.75 1.61 -10.42
CA LYS A 352 -15.65 0.65 -10.59
C LYS A 352 -14.39 1.24 -9.98
N SER A 353 -13.87 0.62 -8.93
CA SER A 353 -12.50 0.87 -8.46
C SER A 353 -11.50 0.43 -9.52
N LEU A 354 -10.43 1.20 -9.66
CA LEU A 354 -9.38 0.96 -10.66
C LEU A 354 -8.22 0.23 -10.01
N ALA A 355 -7.82 -0.91 -10.58
CA ALA A 355 -6.75 -1.76 -10.04
C ALA A 355 -6.89 -1.96 -8.51
N ASP A 356 -5.92 -1.52 -7.71
CA ASP A 356 -5.94 -1.57 -6.25
C ASP A 356 -6.01 -0.18 -5.59
N PHE A 357 -6.48 0.84 -6.32
CA PHE A 357 -6.59 2.22 -5.82
C PHE A 357 -7.72 2.42 -4.79
N GLY A 358 -8.62 1.45 -4.62
CA GLY A 358 -9.72 1.57 -3.67
C GLY A 358 -10.55 2.84 -3.92
N GLU A 359 -10.64 3.70 -2.90
CA GLU A 359 -11.35 4.99 -2.95
C GLU A 359 -10.47 6.17 -3.42
N SER A 360 -9.17 5.96 -3.65
CA SER A 360 -8.29 6.99 -4.21
C SER A 360 -8.46 7.18 -5.70
N ALA A 361 -9.09 6.24 -6.41
CA ALA A 361 -9.51 6.42 -7.80
C ALA A 361 -10.76 5.60 -8.14
N LEU A 362 -11.82 6.28 -8.60
CA LEU A 362 -13.13 5.72 -8.92
C LEU A 362 -13.53 6.10 -10.34
N LEU A 363 -13.97 5.10 -11.12
CA LEU A 363 -14.60 5.33 -12.42
C LEU A 363 -16.11 5.15 -12.31
N LEU A 364 -16.83 6.24 -12.59
CA LEU A 364 -18.27 6.34 -12.58
C LEU A 364 -18.78 6.33 -14.02
N ARG A 365 -19.60 5.33 -14.37
CA ARG A 365 -20.11 5.17 -15.74
C ARG A 365 -21.45 5.86 -15.96
N ASP A 366 -21.62 6.42 -17.16
CA ASP A 366 -22.91 6.97 -17.65
C ASP A 366 -23.50 8.07 -16.74
N VAL A 367 -22.63 8.89 -16.13
CA VAL A 367 -23.05 10.01 -15.26
C VAL A 367 -23.79 11.10 -16.05
N LEU A 368 -23.35 11.34 -17.28
CA LEU A 368 -24.01 12.27 -18.21
C LEU A 368 -24.59 11.52 -19.41
N SER A 369 -25.79 11.89 -19.84
CA SER A 369 -26.33 11.47 -21.13
C SER A 369 -25.55 12.04 -22.31
N ALA A 370 -25.64 11.36 -23.46
CA ALA A 370 -25.11 11.87 -24.73
C ALA A 370 -25.63 13.28 -25.05
N GLN A 371 -26.91 13.55 -24.78
CA GLN A 371 -27.50 14.88 -24.95
C GLN A 371 -26.81 15.94 -24.08
N ALA A 372 -26.54 15.64 -22.80
CA ALA A 372 -25.85 16.58 -21.92
C ALA A 372 -24.41 16.85 -22.42
N CYS A 373 -23.70 15.80 -22.87
CA CYS A 373 -22.37 15.94 -23.49
C CYS A 373 -22.42 16.82 -24.76
N ASP A 374 -23.40 16.61 -25.62
CA ASP A 374 -23.58 17.43 -26.83
C ASP A 374 -23.87 18.90 -26.50
N GLU A 375 -24.67 19.17 -25.46
CA GLU A 375 -24.94 20.54 -24.99
C GLU A 375 -23.71 21.21 -24.37
N PHE A 376 -22.84 20.46 -23.69
CA PHE A 376 -21.54 20.97 -23.23
C PHE A 376 -20.67 21.42 -24.41
N LEU A 377 -20.71 20.67 -25.52
CA LEU A 377 -19.81 20.85 -26.66
C LEU A 377 -20.39 21.71 -27.80
N ARG A 378 -21.67 22.10 -27.71
CA ARG A 378 -22.41 22.78 -28.78
C ARG A 378 -21.64 23.94 -29.42
N ASP A 379 -21.04 24.80 -28.59
CA ASP A 379 -20.31 25.99 -29.03
C ASP A 379 -18.78 25.82 -28.94
N ALA A 380 -18.28 24.62 -28.62
CA ALA A 380 -16.87 24.38 -28.32
C ALA A 380 -15.91 24.69 -29.49
N VAL A 381 -16.40 24.65 -30.73
CA VAL A 381 -15.63 25.05 -31.92
C VAL A 381 -15.25 26.53 -31.88
N ASN A 382 -16.08 27.38 -31.25
CA ASN A 382 -15.90 28.83 -31.21
C ASN A 382 -15.28 29.32 -29.89
N TRP A 383 -14.90 28.42 -28.98
CA TRP A 383 -14.31 28.81 -27.71
C TRP A 383 -12.90 29.41 -27.89
N PRO A 384 -12.51 30.37 -27.04
CA PRO A 384 -11.17 30.96 -27.02
C PRO A 384 -10.15 29.98 -26.41
N TRP A 385 -9.82 28.92 -27.15
CA TRP A 385 -8.85 27.91 -26.75
C TRP A 385 -7.44 28.50 -26.62
N VAL A 386 -6.87 28.46 -25.42
CA VAL A 386 -5.50 28.94 -25.15
C VAL A 386 -4.55 27.74 -25.14
N PRO A 387 -3.41 27.77 -25.87
CA PRO A 387 -2.46 26.66 -25.88
C PRO A 387 -1.78 26.47 -24.53
N ALA A 388 -1.49 25.22 -24.20
CA ALA A 388 -0.72 24.82 -23.02
C ALA A 388 0.36 23.80 -23.42
N ASP A 389 1.51 23.87 -22.76
CA ASP A 389 2.62 22.95 -23.00
C ASP A 389 2.33 21.52 -22.51
N ILE A 390 3.31 20.62 -22.64
CA ILE A 390 3.22 19.22 -22.22
C ILE A 390 3.09 19.03 -20.71
N HIS A 391 3.35 20.07 -19.89
CA HIS A 391 3.10 20.11 -18.45
C HIS A 391 1.71 20.71 -18.12
N GLY A 392 0.93 21.09 -19.14
CA GLY A 392 -0.37 21.72 -18.96
C GLY A 392 -0.32 23.20 -18.55
N ARG A 393 0.86 23.84 -18.64
CA ARG A 393 1.04 25.27 -18.30
C ARG A 393 0.63 26.13 -19.49
N VAL A 394 -0.21 27.13 -19.22
CA VAL A 394 -0.80 27.99 -20.26
C VAL A 394 0.27 28.93 -20.85
N LEU A 395 0.34 29.01 -22.17
CA LEU A 395 1.26 29.88 -22.89
C LEU A 395 0.56 31.23 -23.17
N VAL A 396 0.84 32.24 -22.34
CA VAL A 396 0.24 33.59 -22.46
C VAL A 396 1.15 34.51 -23.28
N PRO A 397 0.70 35.17 -24.37
CA PRO A 397 1.58 35.91 -25.28
C PRO A 397 2.38 37.13 -24.72
N ASN A 398 2.11 37.60 -23.50
CA ASN A 398 2.62 38.89 -22.99
C ASN A 398 3.32 38.83 -21.61
N SER A 399 3.79 37.67 -21.15
CA SER A 399 4.61 37.65 -19.92
C SER A 399 6.09 37.86 -20.27
N GLU A 400 6.77 38.75 -19.53
CA GLU A 400 8.21 39.04 -19.67
C GLU A 400 9.13 37.84 -19.37
N LEU A 401 8.55 36.65 -19.10
CA LEU A 401 9.23 35.36 -18.97
C LEU A 401 9.29 34.56 -20.30
N LEU A 402 8.96 35.18 -21.44
CA LEU A 402 8.95 34.53 -22.76
C LEU A 402 10.09 34.94 -23.69
N ALA A 403 11.14 35.56 -23.17
CA ALA A 403 12.44 35.52 -23.81
C ALA A 403 13.21 34.38 -23.15
N ASP A 404 13.04 33.17 -23.69
CA ASP A 404 14.16 32.31 -24.10
C ASP A 404 13.64 30.95 -24.65
N GLU A 405 14.14 30.66 -25.85
CA GLU A 405 14.46 29.34 -26.40
C GLU A 405 13.31 28.40 -26.91
N GLU A 406 13.28 28.28 -28.25
CA GLU A 406 13.15 27.05 -29.06
C GLU A 406 11.97 26.07 -28.80
N GLY A 407 11.09 25.92 -29.82
CA GLY A 407 10.48 24.62 -30.14
C GLY A 407 9.51 23.96 -29.15
N ARG A 408 8.93 24.67 -28.18
CA ARG A 408 8.02 24.08 -27.17
C ARG A 408 6.82 23.36 -27.79
N VAL A 409 6.63 22.10 -27.40
CA VAL A 409 5.56 21.21 -27.89
C VAL A 409 4.24 21.52 -27.19
N ILE A 410 3.18 21.76 -27.96
CA ILE A 410 1.82 21.96 -27.41
C ILE A 410 1.27 20.60 -26.98
N GLY A 411 0.98 20.46 -25.68
CA GLY A 411 0.37 19.26 -25.13
C GLY A 411 -1.16 19.29 -25.19
N SER A 412 -1.77 20.45 -24.99
CA SER A 412 -3.23 20.62 -24.93
C SER A 412 -3.68 22.07 -25.13
N TYR A 413 -4.99 22.30 -25.20
CA TYR A 413 -5.60 23.62 -25.17
C TYR A 413 -6.61 23.74 -24.02
N ARG A 414 -6.76 24.95 -23.47
CA ARG A 414 -7.56 25.22 -22.26
C ARG A 414 -8.60 26.32 -22.50
N SER A 415 -9.78 26.12 -21.91
CA SER A 415 -10.84 27.12 -21.76
C SER A 415 -11.57 26.88 -20.44
N THR A 416 -12.16 27.90 -19.84
CA THR A 416 -12.71 27.80 -18.48
C THR A 416 -14.05 28.51 -18.34
N ALA A 417 -14.96 27.88 -17.61
CA ALA A 417 -16.24 28.46 -17.19
C ALA A 417 -16.29 28.52 -15.66
N TYR A 418 -16.99 29.52 -15.13
CA TYR A 418 -17.38 29.56 -13.72
C TYR A 418 -18.90 29.49 -13.68
N ASP A 419 -19.49 28.37 -13.23
CA ASP A 419 -20.94 28.21 -13.18
C ASP A 419 -21.37 27.36 -11.98
N GLU A 420 -21.93 28.02 -10.97
CA GLU A 420 -22.36 27.41 -9.71
C GLU A 420 -23.53 26.44 -9.90
N GLU A 421 -24.46 26.75 -10.80
CA GLU A 421 -25.65 25.95 -11.06
C GLU A 421 -25.28 24.64 -11.74
N VAL A 422 -24.37 24.69 -12.73
CA VAL A 422 -23.84 23.48 -13.38
C VAL A 422 -23.06 22.64 -12.37
N ALA A 423 -22.23 23.25 -11.52
CA ALA A 423 -21.50 22.53 -10.48
C ALA A 423 -22.44 21.80 -9.50
N GLN A 424 -23.51 22.45 -9.05
CA GLN A 424 -24.54 21.81 -8.21
C GLN A 424 -25.22 20.64 -8.93
N LEU A 425 -25.60 20.81 -10.21
CA LEU A 425 -26.23 19.75 -11.00
C LEU A 425 -25.30 18.55 -11.25
N LEU A 426 -23.98 18.78 -11.32
CA LEU A 426 -22.98 17.71 -11.37
C LEU A 426 -22.82 17.04 -10.00
N TRP A 427 -22.77 17.81 -8.92
CA TRP A 427 -22.70 17.28 -7.56
C TRP A 427 -23.88 16.36 -7.23
N ASP A 428 -25.12 16.77 -7.57
CA ASP A 428 -26.33 15.97 -7.33
C ASP A 428 -26.31 14.59 -8.02
N ARG A 429 -25.50 14.44 -9.08
CA ARG A 429 -25.29 13.17 -9.78
C ARG A 429 -24.17 12.34 -9.17
N LEU A 430 -23.11 12.99 -8.70
CA LEU A 430 -21.91 12.34 -8.19
C LEU A 430 -22.04 11.93 -6.72
N ALA A 431 -22.65 12.77 -5.89
CA ALA A 431 -22.74 12.59 -4.44
C ALA A 431 -23.21 11.19 -4.00
N PRO A 432 -24.26 10.58 -4.61
CA PRO A 432 -24.72 9.25 -4.20
C PRO A 432 -23.73 8.11 -4.47
N SER A 433 -22.76 8.32 -5.35
CA SER A 433 -21.74 7.33 -5.73
C SER A 433 -20.40 7.55 -5.04
N LEU A 434 -20.26 8.63 -4.28
CA LEU A 434 -19.03 8.98 -3.59
C LEU A 434 -19.06 8.47 -2.15
N PRO A 435 -17.89 8.15 -1.59
CA PRO A 435 -17.81 7.78 -0.18
C PRO A 435 -18.20 8.95 0.73
N GLY A 436 -19.00 8.69 1.77
CA GLY A 436 -19.55 9.75 2.64
C GLY A 436 -18.52 10.52 3.49
N PHE A 437 -17.37 9.90 3.80
CA PHE A 437 -16.28 10.51 4.57
C PHE A 437 -14.93 9.99 4.10
N ARG A 438 -13.87 10.78 4.18
CA ARG A 438 -12.49 10.32 3.99
C ARG A 438 -11.72 10.50 5.29
N THR A 439 -11.12 9.42 5.78
CA THR A 439 -10.16 9.46 6.89
C THR A 439 -8.75 9.61 6.32
N MET A 440 -7.98 10.51 6.92
CA MET A 440 -6.66 10.91 6.45
C MET A 440 -5.55 10.30 7.30
N SER A 441 -4.43 10.05 6.64
CA SER A 441 -3.18 9.60 7.23
C SER A 441 -2.02 10.30 6.52
N ASP A 442 -0.83 10.20 7.08
CA ASP A 442 0.39 10.74 6.46
C ASP A 442 0.68 10.14 5.07
N PHE A 443 0.07 8.99 4.73
CA PHE A 443 0.25 8.31 3.44
C PHE A 443 -0.94 8.51 2.48
N THR A 444 -2.00 9.19 2.90
CA THR A 444 -3.15 9.47 2.04
C THR A 444 -2.72 10.44 0.93
N PRO A 445 -2.90 10.11 -0.37
CA PRO A 445 -2.32 10.86 -1.47
C PRO A 445 -3.10 12.13 -1.82
N THR A 446 -3.37 13.01 -0.86
CA THR A 446 -4.01 14.31 -1.08
C THR A 446 -3.60 15.32 -0.02
N ASP A 447 -3.56 16.60 -0.35
CA ASP A 447 -3.26 17.66 0.63
C ASP A 447 -4.44 17.79 1.62
N TRP A 448 -4.28 17.31 2.86
CA TRP A 448 -5.36 17.25 3.86
C TRP A 448 -5.19 18.19 5.06
N ASN A 449 -4.17 19.07 5.01
CA ASN A 449 -3.93 20.15 5.97
C ASN A 449 -4.02 19.73 7.45
N ASP A 450 -3.48 18.56 7.78
CA ASP A 450 -3.46 17.99 9.13
C ASP A 450 -4.84 17.73 9.76
N HIS A 451 -5.94 17.77 8.99
CA HIS A 451 -7.29 17.42 9.45
C HIS A 451 -7.67 15.93 9.20
N PRO A 452 -8.00 15.16 10.25
CA PRO A 452 -8.10 13.70 10.17
C PRO A 452 -9.28 13.17 9.36
N VAL A 453 -10.37 13.94 9.24
CA VAL A 453 -11.60 13.47 8.58
C VAL A 453 -12.26 14.59 7.80
N TRP A 454 -12.66 14.26 6.57
CA TRP A 454 -13.27 15.18 5.62
C TRP A 454 -14.56 14.59 5.03
N ARG A 455 -15.55 15.43 4.77
CA ARG A 455 -16.82 15.08 4.11
C ARG A 455 -16.91 15.79 2.76
N PRO A 456 -17.26 15.11 1.65
CA PRO A 456 -17.49 15.78 0.38
C PRO A 456 -18.80 16.58 0.43
N VAL A 457 -18.77 17.82 -0.06
CA VAL A 457 -19.90 18.76 0.04
C VAL A 457 -20.28 19.44 -1.28
N GLY A 458 -19.51 19.26 -2.35
CA GLY A 458 -19.82 19.91 -3.63
C GLY A 458 -18.78 19.67 -4.72
N ILE A 459 -19.04 20.28 -5.88
CA ILE A 459 -18.11 20.37 -7.01
C ILE A 459 -17.61 21.81 -7.12
N ASN A 460 -16.32 21.98 -7.43
CA ASN A 460 -15.74 23.29 -7.68
C ASN A 460 -16.40 23.95 -8.91
N PRO A 461 -16.95 25.18 -8.81
CA PRO A 461 -17.57 25.87 -9.94
C PRO A 461 -16.60 26.25 -11.05
N MET A 462 -15.29 26.19 -10.79
CA MET A 462 -14.27 26.42 -11.81
C MET A 462 -14.16 25.19 -12.72
N LEU A 463 -14.89 25.21 -13.83
CA LEU A 463 -14.98 24.15 -14.82
C LEU A 463 -13.92 24.36 -15.91
N ARG A 464 -12.91 23.49 -15.98
CA ARG A 464 -11.77 23.59 -16.90
C ARG A 464 -11.90 22.62 -18.06
N PHE A 465 -12.09 23.13 -19.26
CA PHE A 465 -12.15 22.32 -20.47
C PHE A 465 -10.76 22.12 -21.05
N ILE A 466 -10.46 20.88 -21.45
CA ILE A 466 -9.17 20.45 -21.97
C ILE A 466 -9.41 19.83 -23.34
N ARG A 467 -8.78 20.39 -24.36
CA ARG A 467 -8.85 19.88 -25.73
C ARG A 467 -7.48 19.33 -26.15
N TYR A 468 -7.46 18.06 -26.54
CA TYR A 468 -6.31 17.42 -27.17
C TYR A 468 -6.49 17.37 -28.68
N GLU A 469 -5.47 17.85 -29.40
CA GLU A 469 -5.32 17.64 -30.84
C GLU A 469 -4.37 16.47 -31.10
N LYS A 470 -4.26 16.02 -32.35
CA LYS A 470 -3.42 14.87 -32.71
C LYS A 470 -1.97 15.13 -32.26
N GLY A 471 -1.39 14.20 -31.50
CA GLY A 471 -0.08 14.30 -30.88
C GLY A 471 -0.07 14.95 -29.49
N GLY A 472 -1.20 15.52 -29.04
CA GLY A 472 -1.33 16.09 -27.71
C GLY A 472 -1.20 15.04 -26.61
N ALA A 473 -0.50 15.39 -25.53
CA ALA A 473 -0.24 14.53 -24.39
C ALA A 473 0.00 15.39 -23.15
N LEU A 474 0.05 14.73 -21.99
CA LEU A 474 0.40 15.35 -20.71
C LEU A 474 1.43 14.44 -20.03
N VAL A 475 2.52 15.02 -19.56
CA VAL A 475 3.60 14.26 -18.88
C VAL A 475 3.19 13.86 -17.46
N PRO A 476 3.90 12.91 -16.82
CA PRO A 476 3.65 12.54 -15.43
C PRO A 476 3.70 13.75 -14.49
N HIS A 477 2.64 13.91 -13.69
CA HIS A 477 2.49 15.01 -12.75
C HIS A 477 1.55 14.61 -11.60
N TYR A 478 1.46 15.51 -10.63
CA TYR A 478 0.51 15.46 -9.53
C TYR A 478 -0.43 16.66 -9.60
N ASP A 479 -1.67 16.46 -9.22
CA ASP A 479 -2.58 17.56 -9.02
C ASP A 479 -2.38 18.20 -7.65
N ALA A 480 -2.76 19.47 -7.51
CA ALA A 480 -2.72 20.19 -6.26
C ALA A 480 -4.13 20.53 -5.81
N GLY A 481 -4.38 20.42 -4.50
CA GLY A 481 -5.64 20.87 -3.94
C GLY A 481 -5.73 22.40 -3.86
N PHE A 482 -6.95 22.91 -3.93
CA PHE A 482 -7.30 24.29 -3.69
C PHE A 482 -7.75 24.47 -2.24
N ASP A 483 -7.02 25.32 -1.51
CA ASP A 483 -7.36 25.78 -0.17
C ASP A 483 -8.20 27.05 -0.26
N PHE A 484 -9.44 26.99 0.21
CA PHE A 484 -10.37 28.12 0.20
C PHE A 484 -10.02 29.21 1.22
N LYS A 485 -9.01 29.00 2.06
CA LYS A 485 -8.54 29.95 3.10
C LYS A 485 -9.60 30.33 4.14
N ASP A 486 -10.74 29.64 4.16
CA ASP A 486 -11.79 29.74 5.19
C ASP A 486 -11.50 28.85 6.42
N GLY A 487 -10.42 28.06 6.37
CA GLY A 487 -10.03 27.12 7.41
C GLY A 487 -10.97 25.91 7.55
N ARG A 488 -11.90 25.73 6.61
CA ARG A 488 -12.99 24.73 6.69
C ARG A 488 -13.08 23.85 5.45
N LYS A 489 -12.86 24.41 4.24
CA LYS A 489 -13.00 23.70 2.97
C LYS A 489 -11.68 23.56 2.23
N HIS A 490 -11.54 22.43 1.54
CA HIS A 490 -10.41 22.12 0.68
C HIS A 490 -10.85 21.21 -0.45
N THR A 491 -10.22 21.26 -1.61
CA THR A 491 -10.45 20.22 -2.64
C THR A 491 -9.44 19.09 -2.48
N LEU A 492 -9.89 17.84 -2.51
CA LEU A 492 -9.00 16.68 -2.28
C LEU A 492 -8.92 15.70 -3.45
N MET A 493 -9.88 15.78 -4.38
CA MET A 493 -9.96 14.88 -5.52
C MET A 493 -10.22 15.66 -6.80
N SER A 494 -9.52 15.28 -7.85
CA SER A 494 -9.79 15.68 -9.23
C SER A 494 -11.00 14.93 -9.78
N VAL A 495 -11.79 15.62 -10.59
CA VAL A 495 -12.93 15.08 -11.34
C VAL A 495 -12.68 15.32 -12.81
N VAL A 496 -12.58 14.25 -13.61
CA VAL A 496 -12.37 14.30 -15.05
C VAL A 496 -13.56 13.66 -15.76
N ILE A 497 -14.33 14.50 -16.44
CA ILE A 497 -15.51 14.13 -17.22
C ILE A 497 -15.11 14.03 -18.69
N THR A 498 -15.34 12.87 -19.31
CA THR A 498 -15.08 12.72 -20.74
C THR A 498 -16.30 13.20 -21.53
N LEU A 499 -16.14 14.19 -22.41
CA LEU A 499 -17.27 14.79 -23.15
C LEU A 499 -17.39 14.25 -24.58
N THR A 500 -16.26 14.00 -25.25
CA THR A 500 -16.24 13.46 -26.62
C THR A 500 -16.05 11.94 -26.63
N PRO A 501 -16.74 11.20 -27.51
CA PRO A 501 -16.46 9.79 -27.72
C PRO A 501 -15.10 9.59 -28.42
N PRO A 502 -14.44 8.42 -28.25
CA PRO A 502 -13.23 8.10 -28.99
C PRO A 502 -13.58 7.83 -30.46
N SER A 503 -13.61 8.87 -31.30
CA SER A 503 -13.84 8.72 -32.74
C SER A 503 -12.53 8.28 -33.42
N GLN A 504 -12.39 6.97 -33.64
CA GLN A 504 -11.36 6.34 -34.49
C GLN A 504 -9.88 6.50 -34.06
N GLY A 505 -9.58 6.82 -32.79
CA GLY A 505 -8.20 6.96 -32.28
C GLY A 505 -7.97 6.23 -30.95
N LEU A 506 -6.72 5.80 -30.72
CA LEU A 506 -6.21 5.34 -29.42
C LEU A 506 -5.55 6.51 -28.67
N GLY A 507 -5.63 6.49 -27.34
CA GLY A 507 -4.96 7.45 -26.45
C GLY A 507 -5.83 8.62 -25.98
N GLY A 508 -5.24 9.63 -25.34
CA GLY A 508 -5.93 10.75 -24.68
C GLY A 508 -6.59 10.39 -23.33
N ASN A 509 -6.31 9.20 -22.79
CA ASN A 509 -6.86 8.72 -21.53
C ASN A 509 -5.94 9.11 -20.38
N THR A 510 -6.52 9.27 -19.19
CA THR A 510 -5.74 9.33 -17.95
C THR A 510 -5.10 7.96 -17.69
N ARG A 511 -3.78 7.96 -17.44
CA ARG A 511 -3.06 6.78 -16.96
C ARG A 511 -2.54 7.04 -15.56
N PHE A 512 -2.73 6.08 -14.67
CA PHE A 512 -2.10 6.10 -13.35
C PHE A 512 -0.79 5.33 -13.39
N LEU A 513 0.22 5.88 -12.73
CA LEU A 513 1.61 5.41 -12.80
C LEU A 513 2.08 4.87 -11.45
N ILE A 514 3.13 4.05 -11.46
CA ILE A 514 3.80 3.62 -10.24
C ILE A 514 4.47 4.84 -9.61
N ASP A 515 4.02 5.22 -8.42
CA ASP A 515 4.70 6.23 -7.61
C ASP A 515 5.80 5.56 -6.79
N HIS A 516 7.06 5.80 -7.16
CA HIS A 516 8.23 5.27 -6.46
C HIS A 516 8.47 5.93 -5.10
N GLN A 517 7.74 6.99 -4.75
CA GLN A 517 7.81 7.70 -3.47
C GLN A 517 6.63 7.35 -2.55
N ARG A 518 5.73 6.46 -2.96
CA ARG A 518 4.49 6.13 -2.21
C ARG A 518 4.72 5.64 -0.77
N PHE A 519 5.92 5.12 -0.47
CA PHE A 519 6.31 4.69 0.87
C PHE A 519 6.70 5.87 1.80
N LEU A 520 6.87 7.08 1.25
CA LEU A 520 7.12 8.30 2.01
C LEU A 520 5.81 8.97 2.46
N PRO A 521 5.80 9.59 3.66
CA PRO A 521 4.79 10.56 4.05
C PRO A 521 4.60 11.66 3.00
N LEU A 522 3.38 12.17 2.89
CA LEU A 522 2.97 13.14 1.89
C LEU A 522 3.86 14.40 1.86
N ASP A 523 4.27 14.90 3.01
CA ASP A 523 5.09 16.10 3.16
C ASP A 523 6.57 15.90 2.78
N GLU A 524 7.01 14.65 2.65
CA GLU A 524 8.37 14.30 2.25
C GLU A 524 8.51 13.97 0.76
N ARG A 525 7.40 13.87 0.02
CA ARG A 525 7.43 13.54 -1.41
C ARG A 525 7.80 14.76 -2.25
N ASN A 526 8.50 14.50 -3.35
CA ASN A 526 8.72 15.49 -4.40
C ASN A 526 7.57 15.47 -5.41
N TYR A 527 6.93 16.62 -5.61
CA TYR A 527 5.80 16.82 -6.52
C TYR A 527 6.15 17.56 -7.81
N THR A 528 7.43 17.69 -8.16
CA THR A 528 7.83 18.26 -9.45
C THR A 528 7.35 17.40 -10.61
N ASP A 529 6.77 18.04 -11.64
CA ASP A 529 6.40 17.38 -12.89
C ASP A 529 7.62 16.71 -13.53
N HIS A 530 7.39 15.61 -14.24
CA HIS A 530 8.44 14.96 -15.02
C HIS A 530 8.64 15.67 -16.37
N ASP A 531 9.85 15.62 -16.92
CA ASP A 531 10.17 16.24 -18.21
C ASP A 531 9.88 15.32 -19.42
N THR A 532 9.62 14.04 -19.18
CA THR A 532 9.41 13.02 -20.23
C THR A 532 8.14 12.21 -19.98
N GLN A 533 7.59 11.62 -21.05
CA GLN A 533 6.45 10.70 -20.93
C GLN A 533 6.81 9.46 -20.11
N ALA A 534 5.82 8.88 -19.44
CA ALA A 534 5.99 7.61 -18.74
C ALA A 534 6.33 6.45 -19.69
N SER A 535 7.18 5.54 -19.24
CA SER A 535 7.41 4.26 -19.92
C SER A 535 6.16 3.41 -19.85
N SER A 536 6.00 2.47 -20.80
CA SER A 536 4.95 1.45 -20.72
C SER A 536 5.04 0.62 -19.44
N CYS A 537 6.24 0.50 -18.87
CA CYS A 537 6.50 -0.21 -17.62
C CYS A 537 5.98 0.54 -16.40
N ASP A 538 5.79 1.86 -16.46
CA ASP A 538 5.36 2.64 -15.29
C ASP A 538 3.84 2.65 -15.15
N ILE A 539 3.11 2.27 -16.20
CA ILE A 539 1.64 2.36 -16.25
C ILE A 539 1.02 1.28 -15.38
N LEU A 540 0.40 1.66 -14.26
CA LEU A 540 -0.41 0.75 -13.45
C LEU A 540 -1.73 0.44 -14.14
N VAL A 541 -2.40 1.47 -14.65
CA VAL A 541 -3.67 1.34 -15.36
C VAL A 541 -3.90 2.53 -16.29
N GLU A 542 -4.37 2.26 -17.50
CA GLU A 542 -4.94 3.27 -18.40
C GLU A 542 -6.47 3.21 -18.31
N VAL A 543 -7.14 4.35 -18.16
CA VAL A 543 -8.59 4.42 -17.93
C VAL A 543 -9.36 4.61 -19.24
N PRO A 544 -10.04 3.58 -19.78
CA PRO A 544 -10.86 3.73 -20.99
C PRO A 544 -12.22 4.36 -20.64
N ALA A 545 -12.25 5.69 -20.61
CA ALA A 545 -13.46 6.48 -20.38
C ALA A 545 -14.18 6.80 -21.70
N LYS A 546 -15.50 6.64 -21.72
CA LYS A 546 -16.40 7.03 -22.81
C LYS A 546 -17.05 8.37 -22.52
N ALA A 547 -17.69 8.97 -23.53
CA ALA A 547 -18.47 10.19 -23.32
C ALA A 547 -19.53 9.98 -22.22
N GLY A 548 -19.55 10.88 -21.25
CA GLY A 548 -20.43 10.85 -20.08
C GLY A 548 -19.89 10.10 -18.86
N ASP A 549 -18.74 9.41 -18.98
CA ASP A 549 -18.05 8.82 -17.83
C ASP A 549 -17.28 9.88 -17.03
N VAL A 550 -17.19 9.65 -15.72
CA VAL A 550 -16.48 10.51 -14.78
C VAL A 550 -15.43 9.70 -14.02
N LEU A 551 -14.19 10.14 -14.10
CA LEU A 551 -13.08 9.64 -13.30
C LEU A 551 -12.85 10.58 -12.12
N VAL A 552 -12.86 10.05 -10.90
CA VAL A 552 -12.59 10.80 -9.67
C VAL A 552 -11.35 10.21 -8.99
N PHE A 553 -10.34 11.01 -8.66
CA PHE A 553 -9.11 10.51 -8.03
C PHE A 553 -8.43 11.54 -7.12
N ASP A 554 -7.69 11.06 -6.12
CA ASP A 554 -6.96 11.90 -5.16
C ASP A 554 -5.87 12.76 -5.85
N HIS A 555 -5.67 13.99 -5.39
CA HIS A 555 -4.80 14.96 -6.08
C HIS A 555 -3.33 14.54 -6.20
N ARG A 556 -2.77 13.90 -5.17
CA ARG A 556 -1.34 13.47 -5.13
C ARG A 556 -1.16 12.03 -5.62
N VAL A 557 -2.01 11.58 -6.53
CA VAL A 557 -1.80 10.35 -7.29
C VAL A 557 -1.01 10.69 -8.56
N LEU A 558 0.15 10.05 -8.75
CA LEU A 558 0.97 10.23 -9.95
C LEU A 558 0.23 9.73 -11.20
N HIS A 559 0.01 10.61 -12.16
CA HIS A 559 -0.75 10.30 -13.36
C HIS A 559 -0.29 11.13 -14.56
N ASP A 560 -0.70 10.71 -15.75
CA ASP A 560 -0.43 11.42 -16.99
C ASP A 560 -1.59 11.27 -18.00
N GLY A 561 -1.43 11.84 -19.20
CA GLY A 561 -2.37 11.69 -20.31
C GLY A 561 -1.72 10.97 -21.49
N SER A 562 -2.28 9.83 -21.92
CA SER A 562 -1.76 9.11 -23.09
C SER A 562 -1.86 9.96 -24.36
N THR A 563 -0.90 9.83 -25.27
CA THR A 563 -0.86 10.62 -26.51
C THR A 563 -2.10 10.42 -27.37
N TRP A 564 -2.80 11.49 -27.72
CA TRP A 564 -3.99 11.42 -28.56
C TRP A 564 -3.64 11.24 -30.04
N ASN A 565 -4.07 10.12 -30.64
CA ASN A 565 -3.80 9.81 -32.05
C ASN A 565 -5.03 9.90 -32.96
N GLY A 566 -6.17 10.38 -32.45
CA GLY A 566 -7.41 10.47 -33.23
C GLY A 566 -7.41 11.59 -34.28
N THR A 567 -8.36 11.50 -35.20
CA THR A 567 -8.54 12.46 -36.31
C THR A 567 -9.37 13.68 -35.93
N SER A 568 -10.22 13.57 -34.91
CA SER A 568 -11.00 14.67 -34.33
C SER A 568 -10.44 15.06 -32.95
N PRO A 569 -10.65 16.30 -32.48
CA PRO A 569 -10.22 16.70 -31.15
C PRO A 569 -10.93 15.89 -30.04
N ARG A 570 -10.18 15.54 -28.98
CA ARG A 570 -10.74 14.95 -27.76
C ARG A 570 -10.92 16.06 -26.72
N ILE A 571 -12.12 16.18 -26.15
CA ILE A 571 -12.43 17.20 -25.14
C ILE A 571 -12.86 16.55 -23.83
N LEU A 572 -12.24 17.01 -22.75
CA LEU A 572 -12.52 16.62 -21.37
C LEU A 572 -12.92 17.87 -20.57
N LEU A 573 -13.72 17.68 -19.53
CA LEU A 573 -13.97 18.68 -18.50
C LEU A 573 -13.31 18.22 -17.21
N ARG A 574 -12.49 19.07 -16.61
CA ARG A 574 -11.86 18.86 -15.31
C ARG A 574 -12.37 19.87 -14.28
N THR A 575 -12.67 19.38 -13.09
CA THR A 575 -12.98 20.14 -11.88
C THR A 575 -12.51 19.35 -10.66
N ASP A 576 -12.90 19.74 -9.46
CA ASP A 576 -12.46 19.13 -8.21
C ASP A 576 -13.65 18.93 -7.27
N ILE A 577 -13.57 17.94 -6.38
CA ILE A 577 -14.53 17.75 -5.30
C ILE A 577 -14.14 18.63 -4.12
N ILE A 578 -15.10 19.44 -3.66
CA ILE A 578 -14.97 20.24 -2.45
C ILE A 578 -15.26 19.34 -1.26
N TYR A 579 -14.33 19.32 -0.33
CA TYR A 579 -14.46 18.69 0.97
C TYR A 579 -14.52 19.73 2.07
N GLU A 580 -15.21 19.37 3.13
CA GLU A 580 -15.33 20.12 4.37
C GLU A 580 -14.77 19.28 5.52
N ARG A 581 -13.97 19.88 6.39
CA ARG A 581 -13.46 19.18 7.57
C ARG A 581 -14.63 18.83 8.50
N CYS A 582 -14.55 17.65 9.12
CA CYS A 582 -15.51 17.25 10.14
C CYS A 582 -15.10 17.81 11.52
N SER A 583 -16.06 17.88 12.46
CA SER A 583 -16.00 18.57 13.77
C SER A 583 -16.27 20.08 13.75
N SER A 584 -16.98 20.53 14.79
CA SER A 584 -17.22 21.97 15.08
C SER A 584 -15.98 22.72 15.59
N HIS A 585 -14.95 21.98 15.99
CA HIS A 585 -13.68 22.53 16.44
C HIS A 585 -12.56 22.13 15.48
N ALA A 586 -11.60 23.02 15.29
CA ALA A 586 -10.42 22.77 14.46
C ALA A 586 -9.53 21.68 15.10
N ILE A 587 -9.63 20.46 14.59
CA ILE A 587 -8.82 19.33 15.08
C ILE A 587 -7.64 19.08 14.14
N HIS A 588 -6.43 19.17 14.66
CA HIS A 588 -5.20 18.90 13.91
C HIS A 588 -4.49 17.67 14.46
N VAL A 589 -4.07 16.76 13.59
CA VAL A 589 -3.34 15.54 13.96
C VAL A 589 -1.90 15.84 14.33
N SER A 590 -1.31 16.89 13.74
CA SER A 590 0.05 17.33 14.08
C SER A 590 0.04 18.48 15.09
N LYS A 591 0.86 18.36 16.15
CA LYS A 591 1.60 19.53 16.60
C LYS A 591 2.77 19.62 15.63
N ARG A 592 2.70 20.43 14.57
CA ARG A 592 3.92 20.86 13.90
C ARG A 592 4.84 21.39 14.99
N SER A 593 5.84 20.61 15.32
CA SER A 593 6.88 21.00 16.25
C SER A 593 7.47 22.31 15.72
N ALA A 594 7.89 23.16 16.64
CA ALA A 594 8.81 24.25 16.34
C ALA A 594 9.85 23.80 15.30
N PRO A 595 10.37 24.70 14.43
CA PRO A 595 11.34 24.34 13.40
C PRO A 595 12.31 23.29 13.91
N LEU A 596 12.36 22.16 13.21
CA LEU A 596 13.11 20.98 13.63
C LEU A 596 14.51 21.43 14.05
N PRO A 597 15.00 21.03 15.24
CA PRO A 597 16.35 21.38 15.65
C PRO A 597 17.32 20.97 14.54
N SER A 598 18.26 21.85 14.21
CA SER A 598 19.27 21.59 13.20
C SER A 598 19.94 20.26 13.53
N LEU A 599 19.84 19.29 12.63
CA LEU A 599 20.49 18.02 12.83
C LEU A 599 22.01 18.23 12.86
N PRO A 600 22.72 17.61 13.80
CA PRO A 600 24.16 17.71 13.85
C PRO A 600 24.78 16.91 12.67
N PRO A 601 26.04 17.18 12.27
CA PRO A 601 26.61 16.72 10.99
C PRO A 601 26.96 15.21 10.95
N GLU A 602 26.69 14.47 12.01
CA GLU A 602 26.97 13.06 12.18
C GLU A 602 26.26 12.19 11.13
N LYS A 603 26.80 11.01 10.88
CA LYS A 603 26.29 10.12 9.84
C LYS A 603 24.85 9.65 10.10
N TRP A 604 24.49 9.33 11.35
CA TRP A 604 23.11 8.95 11.71
C TRP A 604 22.07 10.01 11.35
N ALA A 605 22.44 11.30 11.30
CA ALA A 605 21.52 12.37 10.93
C ALA A 605 21.11 12.33 9.44
N ARG A 606 21.86 11.61 8.61
CA ARG A 606 21.53 11.35 7.20
C ARG A 606 20.60 10.15 7.02
N ASP A 607 20.49 9.29 8.03
CA ASP A 607 19.57 8.15 8.06
C ASP A 607 18.19 8.66 8.51
N PRO A 608 17.13 8.56 7.68
CA PRO A 608 15.82 9.08 8.03
C PRO A 608 15.22 8.45 9.30
N THR A 609 15.53 7.18 9.58
CA THR A 609 15.00 6.47 10.75
C THR A 609 15.66 7.02 12.02
N PHE A 610 16.99 7.08 12.06
CA PHE A 610 17.70 7.60 13.24
C PHE A 610 17.51 9.11 13.42
N ALA A 611 17.45 9.89 12.32
CA ALA A 611 17.15 11.32 12.40
C ALA A 611 15.78 11.58 13.03
N ASN A 612 14.76 10.78 12.69
CA ASN A 612 13.43 10.86 13.31
C ASN A 612 13.43 10.35 14.75
N ALA A 613 14.14 9.26 15.05
CA ALA A 613 14.31 8.81 16.43
C ALA A 613 14.95 9.89 17.31
N TYR A 614 15.96 10.60 16.80
CA TYR A 614 16.69 11.62 17.56
C TYR A 614 15.80 12.80 17.93
N ARG A 615 14.89 13.20 17.03
CA ARG A 615 13.90 14.26 17.29
C ARG A 615 13.01 13.96 18.48
N VAL A 616 12.78 12.68 18.79
CA VAL A 616 11.93 12.24 19.90
C VAL A 616 12.75 11.86 21.14
N LEU A 617 13.89 11.20 20.96
CA LEU A 617 14.74 10.70 22.05
C LEU A 617 15.66 11.80 22.63
N GLY A 618 16.09 12.77 21.82
CA GLY A 618 16.80 13.97 22.27
C GLY A 618 18.29 13.82 22.57
N GLY A 619 18.92 12.66 22.32
CA GLY A 619 20.34 12.45 22.60
C GLY A 619 21.02 11.37 21.76
N VAL A 620 22.33 11.52 21.56
CA VAL A 620 23.15 10.63 20.70
C VAL A 620 23.32 9.25 21.34
N LYS A 621 23.46 9.19 22.67
CA LYS A 621 23.59 7.92 23.39
C LYS A 621 22.31 7.08 23.24
N GLU A 622 21.16 7.73 23.22
CA GLU A 622 19.86 7.08 23.01
C GLU A 622 19.75 6.51 21.58
N ILE A 623 20.41 7.14 20.59
CA ILE A 623 20.53 6.62 19.22
C ILE A 623 21.45 5.39 19.15
N GLU A 624 22.58 5.41 19.87
CA GLU A 624 23.44 4.22 20.01
C GLU A 624 22.71 3.08 20.72
N GLU A 625 21.95 3.37 21.78
CA GLU A 625 21.09 2.39 22.47
C GLU A 625 19.99 1.85 21.56
N ALA A 626 19.47 2.68 20.65
CA ALA A 626 18.52 2.29 19.60
C ALA A 626 19.14 1.40 18.50
N GLY A 627 20.44 1.11 18.58
CA GLY A 627 21.13 0.16 17.70
C GLY A 627 21.96 0.79 16.60
N TYR A 628 22.12 2.13 16.60
CA TYR A 628 23.10 2.77 15.73
C TYR A 628 24.52 2.34 16.09
N PHE A 629 25.33 2.08 15.08
CA PHE A 629 26.78 1.99 15.22
C PHE A 629 27.47 2.72 14.08
N GLU A 630 28.68 3.23 14.36
CA GLU A 630 29.55 3.80 13.34
C GLU A 630 30.12 2.68 12.47
N ASP A 631 29.71 2.65 11.21
CA ASP A 631 30.13 1.63 10.24
C ASP A 631 31.48 1.94 9.57
N GLY A 632 32.02 3.16 9.78
CA GLY A 632 33.29 3.61 9.22
C GLY A 632 33.22 3.95 7.72
N LEU A 633 32.02 4.06 7.14
CA LEU A 633 31.84 4.44 5.74
C LEU A 633 31.54 5.94 5.63
N GLU A 634 32.31 6.69 4.83
CA GLU A 634 32.12 8.14 4.66
C GLU A 634 30.80 8.51 3.93
N TYR A 635 30.24 7.56 3.18
CA TYR A 635 29.01 7.69 2.41
C TYR A 635 28.02 6.56 2.71
N SER A 636 26.74 6.82 2.45
CA SER A 636 25.71 5.77 2.45
C SER A 636 25.94 4.87 1.23
N PRO A 637 26.07 3.54 1.39
CA PRO A 637 26.31 2.64 0.26
C PRO A 637 25.26 2.82 -0.85
N ARG A 638 25.72 2.75 -2.11
CA ARG A 638 24.85 2.90 -3.29
C ARG A 638 23.68 1.91 -3.20
N SER A 639 22.46 2.43 -3.26
CA SER A 639 21.23 1.64 -3.29
C SER A 639 20.51 1.92 -4.60
N ASP A 640 20.96 1.26 -5.67
CA ASP A 640 20.29 1.28 -6.97
C ASP A 640 19.28 0.12 -7.00
N PRO A 641 17.97 0.38 -7.10
CA PRO A 641 16.96 -0.68 -7.13
C PRO A 641 17.10 -1.59 -8.35
N ARG A 642 17.77 -1.15 -9.43
CA ARG A 642 18.05 -1.97 -10.63
C ARG A 642 18.98 -3.16 -10.34
N TRP A 643 19.81 -3.04 -9.30
CA TRP A 643 20.68 -4.12 -8.85
C TRP A 643 19.95 -5.10 -7.93
N TRP A 644 19.42 -6.18 -8.50
CA TRP A 644 18.66 -7.19 -7.76
C TRP A 644 19.52 -7.95 -6.74
N THR A 645 19.12 -7.87 -5.47
CA THR A 645 19.71 -8.66 -4.36
C THR A 645 18.66 -9.36 -3.51
N ALA A 646 17.38 -9.03 -3.73
CA ALA A 646 16.24 -9.52 -2.99
C ALA A 646 15.22 -10.07 -4.00
N PRO A 647 14.82 -11.35 -3.89
CA PRO A 647 13.68 -11.86 -4.64
C PRO A 647 12.38 -11.14 -4.23
N PHE A 648 11.40 -11.07 -5.12
CA PHE A 648 10.10 -10.42 -4.88
C PHE A 648 8.91 -11.27 -5.35
N ASP A 649 9.16 -12.48 -5.84
CA ASP A 649 8.16 -13.40 -6.41
C ASP A 649 7.05 -13.74 -5.41
N LYS A 650 7.40 -14.01 -4.15
CA LYS A 650 6.42 -14.31 -3.09
C LYS A 650 5.54 -13.10 -2.77
N ILE A 651 6.12 -11.89 -2.77
CA ILE A 651 5.39 -10.63 -2.57
C ILE A 651 4.38 -10.42 -3.71
N LEU A 652 4.81 -10.58 -4.96
CA LEU A 652 3.93 -10.43 -6.13
C LEU A 652 2.80 -11.47 -6.12
N LYS A 653 3.13 -12.72 -5.78
CA LYS A 653 2.13 -13.80 -5.64
C LYS A 653 1.10 -13.47 -4.56
N ASN A 654 1.54 -13.06 -3.38
CA ASN A 654 0.65 -12.76 -2.25
C ASN A 654 -0.18 -11.49 -2.49
N LEU A 655 0.37 -10.50 -3.20
CA LEU A 655 -0.36 -9.32 -3.65
C LEU A 655 -1.47 -9.70 -4.65
N ALA A 656 -1.16 -10.54 -5.63
CA ALA A 656 -2.14 -11.01 -6.61
C ALA A 656 -3.26 -11.88 -6.01
N GLN A 657 -3.03 -12.46 -4.83
CA GLN A 657 -4.01 -13.27 -4.09
C GLN A 657 -4.88 -12.46 -3.11
N GLN A 658 -4.64 -11.15 -2.95
CA GLN A 658 -5.46 -10.30 -2.08
C GLN A 658 -6.90 -10.27 -2.59
N LYS A 659 -7.86 -10.35 -1.65
CA LYS A 659 -9.28 -10.29 -2.00
C LYS A 659 -9.71 -8.82 -2.13
N PRO A 660 -10.80 -8.50 -2.86
CA PRO A 660 -11.29 -7.12 -2.98
C PRO A 660 -11.55 -6.43 -1.62
N GLN A 661 -12.01 -7.17 -0.61
CA GLN A 661 -12.20 -6.64 0.76
C GLN A 661 -10.90 -6.28 1.48
N ASP A 662 -9.74 -6.81 1.03
CA ASP A 662 -8.43 -6.51 1.60
C ASP A 662 -7.81 -5.23 0.98
N SER A 663 -8.51 -4.56 0.06
CA SER A 663 -8.04 -3.35 -0.62
C SER A 663 -7.79 -2.17 0.34
N SER A 664 -8.46 -2.14 1.50
CA SER A 664 -8.27 -1.14 2.55
C SER A 664 -7.14 -1.46 3.53
N LYS A 665 -6.60 -2.69 3.54
CA LYS A 665 -5.53 -3.08 4.46
C LYS A 665 -4.21 -2.44 4.05
N GLU A 666 -3.45 -1.96 5.05
CA GLU A 666 -2.05 -1.58 4.84
C GLU A 666 -1.21 -2.82 4.46
N LEU A 667 -0.27 -2.63 3.54
CA LEU A 667 0.59 -3.70 3.01
C LEU A 667 1.93 -3.72 3.75
N TYR A 668 2.28 -4.86 4.34
CA TYR A 668 3.44 -4.99 5.22
C TYR A 668 4.40 -6.06 4.67
N VAL A 669 5.69 -5.77 4.77
CA VAL A 669 6.78 -6.72 4.49
C VAL A 669 7.74 -6.73 5.67
N LEU A 670 8.02 -7.90 6.24
CA LEU A 670 8.85 -8.01 7.43
C LEU A 670 10.32 -8.15 7.05
N VAL A 671 11.23 -7.66 7.87
CA VAL A 671 12.66 -7.91 7.71
C VAL A 671 13.31 -8.13 9.06
N SER A 672 14.13 -9.18 9.15
CA SER A 672 15.01 -9.38 10.30
C SER A 672 16.46 -9.39 9.83
N THR A 673 17.27 -8.53 10.44
CA THR A 673 18.72 -8.50 10.22
C THR A 673 19.44 -9.25 11.32
N GLY A 674 20.68 -9.65 11.06
CA GLY A 674 21.49 -10.29 12.10
C GLY A 674 22.55 -11.25 11.57
N ALA A 675 23.12 -11.99 12.52
CA ALA A 675 24.25 -12.85 12.22
C ALA A 675 23.90 -14.08 11.39
N PHE A 676 22.81 -14.78 11.72
CA PHE A 676 22.40 -16.05 11.11
C PHE A 676 23.57 -17.03 10.89
N SER A 677 24.44 -17.20 11.91
CA SER A 677 25.66 -18.02 11.83
C SER A 677 25.61 -19.21 12.80
N PRO A 678 24.81 -20.27 12.53
CA PRO A 678 23.88 -20.40 11.41
C PRO A 678 22.47 -19.89 11.75
N VAL A 679 21.62 -19.78 10.73
CA VAL A 679 20.16 -19.71 10.88
C VAL A 679 19.66 -20.94 11.65
N HIS A 680 18.57 -20.79 12.41
CA HIS A 680 18.00 -21.83 13.24
C HIS A 680 16.49 -21.62 13.38
N ALA A 681 15.75 -22.63 13.84
CA ALA A 681 14.30 -22.61 13.91
C ALA A 681 13.73 -21.46 14.76
N GLY A 682 14.41 -21.05 15.83
CA GLY A 682 14.02 -19.86 16.61
C GLY A 682 13.98 -18.54 15.82
N HIS A 683 14.81 -18.37 14.78
CA HIS A 683 14.72 -17.20 13.88
C HIS A 683 13.46 -17.25 13.01
N LEU A 684 13.10 -18.45 12.52
CA LEU A 684 11.90 -18.65 11.71
C LEU A 684 10.63 -18.46 12.54
N GLU A 685 10.59 -19.06 13.74
CA GLU A 685 9.49 -18.86 14.69
C GLU A 685 9.29 -17.38 15.03
N MET A 686 10.36 -16.61 15.23
CA MET A 686 10.28 -15.18 15.48
C MET A 686 9.57 -14.43 14.34
N MET A 687 9.92 -14.74 13.09
CA MET A 687 9.27 -14.15 11.92
C MET A 687 7.79 -14.54 11.84
N GLU A 688 7.44 -15.80 12.11
CA GLU A 688 6.06 -16.27 12.13
C GLU A 688 5.23 -15.62 13.25
N ARG A 689 5.79 -15.46 14.46
CA ARG A 689 5.11 -14.76 15.57
C ARG A 689 4.87 -13.29 15.24
N ALA A 690 5.81 -12.64 14.57
CA ALA A 690 5.64 -11.26 14.14
C ALA A 690 4.56 -11.12 13.06
N LYS A 691 4.55 -12.03 12.07
CA LYS A 691 3.51 -12.10 11.03
C LYS A 691 2.12 -12.25 11.66
N ILE A 692 1.92 -13.26 12.52
CA ILE A 692 0.62 -13.51 13.18
C ILE A 692 0.17 -12.27 13.98
N ALA A 693 1.08 -11.64 14.73
CA ALA A 693 0.73 -10.47 15.54
C ALA A 693 0.25 -9.27 14.70
N LEU A 694 0.75 -9.12 13.47
CA LEU A 694 0.32 -8.06 12.56
C LEU A 694 -0.97 -8.44 11.80
N GLU A 695 -1.13 -9.70 11.41
CA GLU A 695 -2.37 -10.20 10.79
C GLU A 695 -3.57 -10.09 11.74
N GLU A 696 -3.39 -10.41 13.03
CA GLU A 696 -4.39 -10.23 14.08
C GLU A 696 -4.79 -8.75 14.29
N ARG A 697 -3.93 -7.82 13.87
CA ARG A 697 -4.20 -6.36 13.87
C ARG A 697 -4.80 -5.86 12.57
N GLY A 698 -5.10 -6.75 11.62
CA GLY A 698 -5.76 -6.42 10.35
C GLY A 698 -4.83 -6.00 9.21
N HIS A 699 -3.51 -6.13 9.36
CA HIS A 699 -2.56 -5.81 8.29
C HIS A 699 -2.42 -6.96 7.29
N ALA A 700 -2.14 -6.65 6.02
CA ALA A 700 -1.88 -7.64 4.98
C ALA A 700 -0.37 -7.87 4.85
N ILE A 701 0.10 -9.08 5.17
CA ILE A 701 1.51 -9.44 5.07
C ILE A 701 1.80 -10.01 3.69
N LEU A 702 2.61 -9.31 2.90
CA LEU A 702 2.96 -9.76 1.54
C LEU A 702 4.16 -10.69 1.51
N GLY A 703 5.08 -10.55 2.46
CA GLY A 703 6.31 -11.34 2.49
C GLY A 703 7.23 -10.94 3.64
N GLY A 704 8.38 -11.60 3.72
CA GLY A 704 9.40 -11.23 4.68
C GLY A 704 10.80 -11.62 4.24
N TYR A 705 11.81 -10.95 4.78
CA TYR A 705 13.22 -11.17 4.46
C TYR A 705 14.03 -11.55 5.69
N LEU A 706 14.85 -12.59 5.55
CA LEU A 706 16.05 -12.76 6.37
C LEU A 706 17.19 -12.00 5.67
N ALA A 707 17.82 -11.07 6.37
CA ALA A 707 18.89 -10.22 5.82
C ALA A 707 20.18 -10.40 6.63
N PRO A 708 21.03 -11.38 6.30
CA PRO A 708 22.27 -11.58 7.02
C PRO A 708 23.24 -10.40 6.93
N ASP A 709 23.91 -10.07 8.03
CA ASP A 709 24.86 -8.96 8.09
C ASP A 709 26.19 -9.30 7.39
N HIS A 710 27.01 -8.29 7.12
CA HIS A 710 28.36 -8.43 6.55
C HIS A 710 29.35 -9.19 7.45
N ASP A 711 30.33 -9.88 6.84
CA ASP A 711 31.33 -10.68 7.56
C ASP A 711 32.22 -9.87 8.51
N SER A 712 32.42 -8.57 8.27
CA SER A 712 33.19 -7.70 9.18
C SER A 712 32.52 -7.48 10.55
N TYR A 713 31.19 -7.63 10.65
CA TYR A 713 30.50 -7.66 11.94
C TYR A 713 30.57 -9.06 12.57
N ILE A 714 30.36 -10.11 11.77
CA ILE A 714 30.27 -11.49 12.28
C ILE A 714 31.62 -12.01 12.77
N SER A 715 32.70 -11.74 12.05
CA SER A 715 34.06 -12.11 12.47
C SER A 715 34.41 -11.52 13.84
N ARG A 716 34.03 -10.25 14.11
CA ARG A 716 34.19 -9.62 15.43
C ARG A 716 33.31 -10.27 16.51
N LYS A 717 32.07 -10.65 16.17
CA LYS A 717 31.09 -11.22 17.11
C LYS A 717 31.35 -12.70 17.44
N CYS A 718 31.77 -13.49 16.47
CA CYS A 718 31.88 -14.95 16.56
C CYS A 718 33.33 -15.46 16.58
N GLY A 719 34.32 -14.61 16.32
CA GLY A 719 35.73 -15.01 16.29
C GLY A 719 36.01 -16.03 15.19
N ALA A 720 36.90 -16.99 15.46
CA ALA A 720 37.32 -18.01 14.49
C ALA A 720 36.20 -19.01 14.08
N ASP A 721 35.10 -19.05 14.83
CA ASP A 721 33.96 -19.96 14.56
C ASP A 721 32.90 -19.33 13.63
N PHE A 722 33.19 -18.21 12.98
CA PHE A 722 32.22 -17.53 12.11
C PHE A 722 32.02 -18.27 10.77
N THR A 723 30.81 -18.13 10.23
CA THR A 723 30.44 -18.68 8.91
C THR A 723 30.45 -17.54 7.88
N PRO A 724 31.17 -17.66 6.75
CA PRO A 724 31.20 -16.64 5.70
C PRO A 724 29.81 -16.27 5.14
N ALA A 725 29.67 -15.05 4.64
CA ALA A 725 28.41 -14.47 4.17
C ALA A 725 27.71 -15.34 3.11
N ALA A 726 28.44 -15.78 2.07
CA ALA A 726 27.89 -16.60 1.00
C ALA A 726 27.31 -17.94 1.51
N GLN A 727 27.99 -18.56 2.48
CA GLN A 727 27.53 -19.78 3.14
C GLN A 727 26.29 -19.52 4.00
N ARG A 728 26.27 -18.43 4.77
CA ARG A 728 25.10 -18.06 5.59
C ARG A 728 23.86 -17.79 4.75
N LEU A 729 24.01 -17.12 3.61
CA LEU A 729 22.92 -16.88 2.66
C LEU A 729 22.34 -18.20 2.12
N ASP A 730 23.18 -19.16 1.72
CA ASP A 730 22.71 -20.48 1.28
C ASP A 730 21.98 -21.24 2.39
N LEU A 731 22.49 -21.20 3.63
CA LEU A 731 21.81 -21.82 4.77
C LEU A 731 20.45 -21.14 5.05
N CYS A 732 20.35 -19.81 4.94
CA CYS A 732 19.08 -19.10 5.05
C CYS A 732 18.11 -19.51 3.93
N GLU A 733 18.55 -19.53 2.67
CA GLU A 733 17.72 -19.93 1.53
C GLU A 733 17.20 -21.37 1.67
N ARG A 734 18.02 -22.29 2.22
CA ARG A 734 17.59 -23.65 2.57
C ARG A 734 16.54 -23.67 3.67
N ALA A 735 16.76 -22.90 4.73
CA ALA A 735 15.85 -22.82 5.88
C ALA A 735 14.44 -22.35 5.49
N ILE A 736 14.34 -21.49 4.48
CA ILE A 736 13.07 -20.90 4.02
C ILE A 736 12.52 -21.53 2.75
N ARG A 737 13.11 -22.62 2.25
CA ARG A 737 12.74 -23.25 0.97
C ARG A 737 11.24 -23.58 0.90
N ASN A 738 10.68 -24.06 2.00
CA ASN A 738 9.28 -24.47 2.10
C ASN A 738 8.33 -23.35 2.58
N SER A 739 8.86 -22.15 2.85
CA SER A 739 8.03 -21.00 3.20
C SER A 739 7.38 -20.41 1.95
N ASP A 740 6.11 -20.01 2.05
CA ASP A 740 5.37 -19.33 0.99
C ASP A 740 5.50 -17.79 1.03
N TRP A 741 6.17 -17.24 2.05
CA TRP A 741 6.26 -15.79 2.27
C TRP A 741 7.67 -15.27 2.60
N LEU A 742 8.57 -16.10 3.15
CA LEU A 742 9.93 -15.70 3.49
C LEU A 742 10.90 -15.79 2.30
N MET A 743 11.81 -14.83 2.18
CA MET A 743 12.88 -14.71 1.19
C MET A 743 14.19 -14.31 1.87
N VAL A 744 15.29 -14.24 1.11
CA VAL A 744 16.60 -13.81 1.63
C VAL A 744 17.06 -12.56 0.89
N GLU A 745 17.44 -11.55 1.67
CA GLU A 745 18.08 -10.31 1.18
C GLU A 745 19.60 -10.48 1.27
N ARG A 746 20.32 -10.17 0.18
CA ARG A 746 21.76 -10.46 0.04
C ARG A 746 22.67 -9.23 0.13
N TRP A 747 22.13 -8.03 -0.02
CA TRP A 747 22.91 -6.81 -0.16
C TRP A 747 23.79 -6.50 1.03
N ALA A 748 23.23 -6.55 2.24
CA ALA A 748 23.99 -6.24 3.45
C ALA A 748 25.14 -7.23 3.69
N ALA A 749 24.98 -8.47 3.24
CA ALA A 749 25.96 -9.53 3.39
C ALA A 749 27.11 -9.45 2.36
N LEU A 750 26.81 -9.10 1.10
CA LEU A 750 27.72 -9.30 -0.03
C LEU A 750 28.00 -8.07 -0.90
N HIS A 751 27.13 -7.05 -0.88
CA HIS A 751 27.17 -5.94 -1.84
C HIS A 751 27.47 -4.59 -1.18
N VAL A 752 27.97 -4.63 0.06
CA VAL A 752 28.46 -3.46 0.81
C VAL A 752 29.90 -3.72 1.27
N PRO A 753 30.74 -2.69 1.39
CA PRO A 753 32.15 -2.85 1.77
C PRO A 753 32.36 -3.22 3.25
N ALA A 754 31.38 -2.96 4.11
CA ALA A 754 31.41 -3.27 5.54
C ALA A 754 29.98 -3.44 6.08
N ALA A 755 29.88 -3.85 7.35
CA ALA A 755 28.59 -3.96 8.04
C ALA A 755 27.88 -2.61 8.09
N VAL A 756 26.61 -2.60 7.73
CA VAL A 756 25.74 -1.41 7.72
C VAL A 756 24.70 -1.50 8.84
N ASN A 757 24.11 -0.35 9.19
CA ASN A 757 22.98 -0.32 10.11
C ASN A 757 21.75 -1.04 9.51
N PHE A 758 20.93 -1.66 10.36
CA PHE A 758 19.72 -2.38 9.92
C PHE A 758 18.71 -1.46 9.22
N THR A 759 18.71 -0.17 9.55
CA THR A 759 17.91 0.87 8.91
C THR A 759 18.27 1.09 7.44
N ALA A 760 19.54 0.91 7.06
CA ALA A 760 19.97 0.97 5.66
C ALA A 760 19.40 -0.21 4.84
N VAL A 761 19.21 -1.38 5.46
CA VAL A 761 18.55 -2.53 4.82
C VAL A 761 17.07 -2.24 4.59
N ILE A 762 16.41 -1.60 5.57
CA ILE A 762 15.01 -1.18 5.47
C ILE A 762 14.84 -0.18 4.31
N GLU A 763 15.62 0.90 4.29
CA GLU A 763 15.56 1.92 3.23
C GLU A 763 15.81 1.33 1.83
N ARG A 764 16.76 0.39 1.73
CA ARG A 764 16.99 -0.34 0.48
C ARG A 764 15.75 -1.14 0.06
N LEU A 765 15.16 -1.90 0.96
CA LEU A 765 13.98 -2.71 0.65
C LEU A 765 12.78 -1.83 0.26
N GLU A 766 12.58 -0.70 0.93
CA GLU A 766 11.57 0.30 0.56
C GLU A 766 11.75 0.75 -0.90
N LYS A 767 12.95 1.20 -1.27
CA LYS A 767 13.27 1.62 -2.65
C LYS A 767 13.12 0.48 -3.65
N HIS A 768 13.60 -0.72 -3.31
CA HIS A 768 13.55 -1.89 -4.18
C HIS A 768 12.10 -2.32 -4.46
N LEU A 769 11.27 -2.45 -3.43
CA LEU A 769 9.86 -2.84 -3.60
C LEU A 769 9.03 -1.72 -4.24
N ALA A 770 9.32 -0.46 -3.93
CA ALA A 770 8.68 0.68 -4.58
C ALA A 770 8.91 0.69 -6.10
N TYR A 771 10.04 0.13 -6.54
CA TYR A 771 10.40 0.02 -7.95
C TYR A 771 9.68 -1.14 -8.67
N TYR A 772 9.64 -2.34 -8.09
CA TYR A 772 9.15 -3.54 -8.79
C TYR A 772 7.72 -3.96 -8.47
N VAL A 773 7.22 -3.65 -7.27
CA VAL A 773 5.89 -4.12 -6.86
C VAL A 773 4.84 -3.17 -7.43
N ARG A 774 4.03 -3.67 -8.36
CA ARG A 774 3.03 -2.88 -9.10
C ARG A 774 1.74 -2.69 -8.27
N THR A 775 1.78 -1.75 -7.33
CA THR A 775 0.65 -1.40 -6.45
C THR A 775 0.63 0.10 -6.21
N HIS A 776 -0.56 0.69 -6.09
CA HIS A 776 -0.69 2.08 -5.64
C HIS A 776 -0.47 2.22 -4.13
N ARG A 777 -0.76 1.17 -3.35
CA ARG A 777 -0.72 1.21 -1.89
C ARG A 777 0.72 1.28 -1.36
N PRO A 778 0.98 2.03 -0.28
CA PRO A 778 2.27 2.01 0.39
C PRO A 778 2.58 0.62 0.94
N ILE A 779 3.82 0.17 0.75
CA ILE A 779 4.33 -1.06 1.37
C ILE A 779 5.23 -0.64 2.53
N HIS A 780 4.83 -0.98 3.76
CA HIS A 780 5.60 -0.68 4.96
C HIS A 780 6.56 -1.82 5.27
N ILE A 781 7.85 -1.49 5.37
CA ILE A 781 8.85 -2.44 5.85
C ILE A 781 8.84 -2.44 7.37
N VAL A 782 8.67 -3.62 7.96
CA VAL A 782 8.61 -3.81 9.42
C VAL A 782 9.85 -4.54 9.91
N PHE A 783 10.61 -3.89 10.79
CA PHE A 783 11.75 -4.53 11.41
C PHE A 783 11.30 -5.55 12.46
N VAL A 784 11.87 -6.76 12.43
CA VAL A 784 11.56 -7.82 13.39
C VAL A 784 12.80 -8.17 14.20
N CYS A 785 12.68 -8.04 15.52
CA CYS A 785 13.75 -8.40 16.45
C CYS A 785 13.22 -9.22 17.65
N GLY A 786 14.12 -9.99 18.24
CA GLY A 786 13.87 -10.64 19.52
C GLY A 786 14.03 -9.66 20.67
N SER A 787 13.48 -10.01 21.84
CA SER A 787 13.60 -9.20 23.06
C SER A 787 15.03 -9.01 23.56
N ASP A 788 16.00 -9.81 23.08
CA ASP A 788 17.43 -9.58 23.28
C ASP A 788 17.93 -8.28 22.61
N ASN A 789 17.17 -7.75 21.66
CA ASN A 789 17.38 -6.45 21.03
C ASN A 789 16.15 -5.54 21.14
N ALA A 790 15.33 -5.68 22.19
CA ALA A 790 14.13 -4.85 22.40
C ALA A 790 14.42 -3.34 22.30
N ARG A 791 15.61 -2.90 22.75
CA ARG A 791 16.08 -1.51 22.63
C ARG A 791 16.07 -0.96 21.20
N PHE A 792 16.18 -1.80 20.16
CA PHE A 792 16.14 -1.35 18.76
C PHE A 792 14.77 -0.80 18.35
N ALA A 793 13.70 -1.14 19.08
CA ALA A 793 12.39 -0.53 18.90
C ALA A 793 12.44 1.01 19.03
N LYS A 794 13.39 1.55 19.83
CA LYS A 794 13.57 2.99 19.99
C LYS A 794 13.97 3.70 18.69
N ALA A 795 14.61 3.01 17.74
CA ALA A 795 14.94 3.59 16.43
C ALA A 795 13.68 3.98 15.66
N PHE A 796 12.55 3.36 15.98
CA PHE A 796 11.28 3.62 15.32
C PHE A 796 10.37 4.56 16.10
N ALA A 797 10.82 5.11 17.23
CA ALA A 797 9.98 5.96 18.08
C ALA A 797 9.43 7.19 17.35
N GLY A 798 10.23 7.78 16.44
CA GLY A 798 9.81 8.92 15.62
C GLY A 798 9.13 8.55 14.31
N ARG A 799 9.50 7.41 13.70
CA ARG A 799 8.95 6.96 12.41
C ARG A 799 9.26 5.48 12.15
N GLY A 800 8.40 4.81 11.41
CA GLY A 800 8.60 3.44 10.91
C GLY A 800 7.91 2.39 11.78
N SER A 801 8.20 1.12 11.52
CA SER A 801 7.48 -0.01 12.09
C SER A 801 8.42 -1.06 12.65
N CYS A 802 8.10 -1.61 13.82
CA CYS A 802 8.90 -2.63 14.48
C CYS A 802 8.01 -3.65 15.18
N VAL A 803 8.37 -4.93 15.11
CA VAL A 803 7.80 -5.98 15.95
C VAL A 803 8.90 -6.58 16.81
N CYS A 804 8.76 -6.43 18.11
CA CYS A 804 9.61 -7.10 19.09
C CYS A 804 8.91 -8.36 19.61
N VAL A 805 9.56 -9.51 19.45
CA VAL A 805 9.05 -10.82 19.87
C VAL A 805 9.74 -11.26 21.15
N LEU A 806 8.96 -11.68 22.16
CA LEU A 806 9.52 -12.15 23.42
C LEU A 806 10.34 -13.44 23.23
N ARG A 807 11.57 -13.43 23.75
CA ARG A 807 12.49 -14.58 23.84
C ARG A 807 12.78 -14.93 25.29
N PRO A 808 12.94 -16.22 25.61
CA PRO A 808 13.24 -16.66 26.97
C PRO A 808 14.47 -15.97 27.58
N GLY A 809 14.33 -15.47 28.80
CA GLY A 809 15.42 -14.85 29.57
C GLY A 809 15.57 -13.33 29.39
N TYR A 810 14.69 -12.69 28.64
CA TYR A 810 14.69 -11.24 28.37
C TYR A 810 13.36 -10.56 28.73
N GLU A 811 12.54 -11.19 29.58
CA GLU A 811 11.20 -10.72 29.96
C GLU A 811 11.23 -9.33 30.61
N ALA A 812 12.22 -9.08 31.47
CA ALA A 812 12.38 -7.80 32.15
C ALA A 812 12.69 -6.66 31.18
N GLU A 813 13.60 -6.89 30.23
CA GLU A 813 13.99 -5.91 29.22
C GLU A 813 12.85 -5.67 28.21
N PHE A 814 12.17 -6.74 27.78
CA PHE A 814 10.98 -6.65 26.94
C PHE A 814 9.91 -5.76 27.56
N LYS A 815 9.58 -6.01 28.83
CA LYS A 815 8.60 -5.22 29.57
C LYS A 815 9.05 -3.76 29.72
N ARG A 816 10.31 -3.54 30.08
CA ARG A 816 10.88 -2.19 30.26
C ARG A 816 10.76 -1.33 29.00
N ILE A 817 11.08 -1.87 27.83
CA ILE A 817 10.98 -1.11 26.57
C ILE A 817 9.53 -0.99 26.10
N ALA A 818 8.70 -2.03 26.25
CA ALA A 818 7.29 -2.00 25.88
C ALA A 818 6.49 -0.94 26.69
N GLU A 819 6.92 -0.66 27.91
CA GLU A 819 6.34 0.34 28.82
C GLU A 819 6.97 1.74 28.66
N ASP A 820 7.97 1.92 27.78
CA ASP A 820 8.59 3.22 27.52
C ASP A 820 7.58 4.17 26.86
N PRO A 821 7.23 5.33 27.48
CA PRO A 821 6.21 6.24 26.96
C PRO A 821 6.52 6.78 25.56
N VAL A 822 7.79 6.88 25.19
CA VAL A 822 8.22 7.34 23.86
C VAL A 822 7.94 6.26 22.81
N VAL A 823 8.20 5.01 23.15
CA VAL A 823 7.93 3.86 22.27
C VAL A 823 6.41 3.68 22.07
N GLN A 824 5.62 3.84 23.13
CA GLN A 824 4.16 3.73 23.07
C GLN A 824 3.45 4.83 22.26
N GLN A 825 4.14 5.92 21.92
CA GLN A 825 3.60 6.98 21.06
C GLN A 825 3.50 6.53 19.60
N ASN A 826 4.36 5.60 19.15
CA ASN A 826 4.26 5.06 17.80
C ASN A 826 3.46 3.74 17.80
N PRO A 827 2.21 3.72 17.27
CA PRO A 827 1.37 2.52 17.21
C PRO A 827 1.93 1.38 16.35
N ARG A 828 2.87 1.68 15.45
CA ARG A 828 3.49 0.72 14.55
C ARG A 828 4.64 -0.04 15.21
N ILE A 829 4.90 0.23 16.50
CA ILE A 829 5.79 -0.58 17.33
C ILE A 829 4.95 -1.56 18.14
N VAL A 830 5.11 -2.85 17.82
CA VAL A 830 4.32 -3.93 18.43
C VAL A 830 5.23 -4.83 19.26
N PHE A 831 4.84 -5.02 20.53
CA PHE A 831 5.46 -6.01 21.42
C PHE A 831 4.54 -7.22 21.51
N THR A 832 5.01 -8.38 21.04
CA THR A 832 4.24 -9.64 21.11
C THR A 832 4.78 -10.56 22.21
N PRO A 833 3.96 -10.93 23.22
CA PRO A 833 4.39 -11.77 24.34
C PRO A 833 4.49 -13.27 23.97
N ASN A 834 4.19 -13.63 22.72
CA ASN A 834 4.26 -15.01 22.24
C ASN A 834 5.71 -15.50 22.18
N VAL A 835 6.09 -16.30 23.17
CA VAL A 835 7.47 -16.76 23.40
C VAL A 835 7.95 -17.66 22.25
N THR A 836 9.16 -17.41 21.76
CA THR A 836 9.87 -18.31 20.82
C THR A 836 10.60 -19.43 21.56
N SER A 837 10.98 -20.50 20.86
CA SER A 837 11.91 -21.50 21.36
C SER A 837 13.22 -20.87 21.87
N PRO A 838 13.86 -21.44 22.92
CA PRO A 838 15.07 -20.89 23.56
C PRO A 838 16.34 -21.06 22.72
N TRP A 839 16.22 -21.52 21.47
CA TRP A 839 17.34 -21.85 20.62
C TRP A 839 18.16 -20.62 20.20
N THR A 840 19.48 -20.80 20.17
CA THR A 840 20.44 -19.77 19.72
C THR A 840 21.49 -20.36 18.79
N SER A 841 22.02 -19.56 17.85
CA SER A 841 23.15 -19.97 17.01
C SER A 841 24.38 -20.37 17.84
N SER A 842 24.55 -19.78 19.02
CA SER A 842 25.61 -20.14 19.95
C SER A 842 25.47 -21.58 20.48
N ASN A 843 24.24 -22.06 20.74
CA ASN A 843 24.01 -23.46 21.11
C ASN A 843 24.35 -24.40 19.95
N VAL A 844 23.97 -24.04 18.72
CA VAL A 844 24.27 -24.83 17.51
C VAL A 844 25.78 -24.98 17.29
N ARG A 845 26.54 -23.88 17.41
CA ARG A 845 28.01 -23.92 17.30
C ARG A 845 28.64 -24.78 18.40
N ARG A 846 28.03 -24.86 19.59
CA ARG A 846 28.46 -25.76 20.68
C ARG A 846 28.04 -27.23 20.49
N GLY A 847 27.30 -27.57 19.44
CA GLY A 847 26.95 -28.95 19.06
C GLY A 847 25.48 -29.31 19.21
N ASP A 848 24.63 -28.39 19.67
CA ASP A 848 23.19 -28.64 19.74
C ASP A 848 22.52 -28.42 18.38
N ILE A 849 22.51 -29.47 17.56
CA ILE A 849 21.97 -29.43 16.20
C ILE A 849 20.45 -29.59 16.13
N GLN A 850 19.75 -29.79 17.25
CA GLN A 850 18.28 -29.93 17.25
C GLN A 850 17.57 -28.63 16.86
N ALA A 851 18.24 -27.50 17.06
CA ALA A 851 17.74 -26.18 16.67
C ALA A 851 17.80 -25.90 15.15
N LEU A 852 18.50 -26.74 14.38
CA LEU A 852 18.62 -26.54 12.93
C LEU A 852 17.39 -27.07 12.20
N PRO A 853 16.84 -26.32 11.23
CA PRO A 853 15.90 -26.88 10.27
C PRO A 853 16.50 -28.09 9.55
N GLU A 854 15.67 -29.07 9.21
CA GLU A 854 16.15 -30.33 8.61
C GLU A 854 16.88 -30.07 7.27
N GLU A 855 16.41 -29.09 6.49
CA GLU A 855 16.97 -28.68 5.21
C GLU A 855 18.37 -28.05 5.32
N VAL A 856 18.77 -27.63 6.53
CA VAL A 856 20.03 -26.91 6.82
C VAL A 856 21.08 -27.83 7.43
N LYS A 857 20.65 -28.87 8.16
CA LYS A 857 21.48 -29.66 9.06
C LYS A 857 22.69 -30.30 8.40
N ASP A 858 22.49 -31.00 7.29
CA ASP A 858 23.58 -31.70 6.59
C ASP A 858 24.60 -30.73 6.00
N GLU A 859 24.10 -29.66 5.36
CA GLU A 859 24.98 -28.66 4.75
C GLU A 859 25.75 -27.87 5.81
N TRP A 860 25.11 -27.54 6.94
CA TRP A 860 25.80 -26.94 8.08
C TRP A 860 26.93 -27.82 8.60
N LEU A 861 26.69 -29.12 8.80
CA LEU A 861 27.71 -30.05 9.28
C LEU A 861 28.87 -30.17 8.29
N ARG A 862 28.56 -30.19 6.98
CA ARG A 862 29.55 -30.18 5.90
C ARG A 862 30.43 -28.93 5.96
N LEU A 863 29.82 -27.75 5.89
CA LEU A 863 30.50 -26.46 5.90
C LEU A 863 31.29 -26.23 7.19
N ARG A 864 30.73 -26.62 8.34
CA ARG A 864 31.44 -26.55 9.62
C ARG A 864 32.69 -27.43 9.63
N THR A 865 32.65 -28.61 9.03
CA THR A 865 33.82 -29.49 8.92
C THR A 865 34.92 -28.81 8.11
N ILE A 866 34.56 -28.23 6.96
CA ILE A 866 35.46 -27.49 6.08
C ILE A 866 36.05 -26.25 6.77
N ASN A 867 35.22 -25.43 7.41
CA ASN A 867 35.65 -24.19 8.07
C ASN A 867 36.60 -24.46 9.26
N HIS A 868 36.58 -25.67 9.84
CA HIS A 868 37.55 -26.11 10.84
C HIS A 868 38.80 -26.79 10.24
N GLY A 869 39.03 -26.67 8.93
CA GLY A 869 40.21 -27.20 8.24
C GLY A 869 40.23 -28.73 8.14
N ARG A 870 39.09 -29.41 8.30
CA ARG A 870 38.97 -30.87 8.16
C ARG A 870 38.48 -31.21 6.76
N ASP A 871 39.09 -32.25 6.19
CA ASP A 871 38.74 -32.72 4.86
C ASP A 871 37.39 -33.44 4.86
N VAL A 872 36.57 -33.19 3.84
CA VAL A 872 35.29 -33.86 3.63
C VAL A 872 35.48 -34.80 2.46
N GLN A 873 35.01 -36.05 2.56
CA GLN A 873 35.07 -36.97 1.42
C GLN A 873 34.31 -36.38 0.22
N THR A 874 35.04 -36.04 -0.83
CA THR A 874 34.49 -35.57 -2.09
C THR A 874 34.66 -36.64 -3.16
N PRO A 875 33.82 -36.63 -4.21
CA PRO A 875 34.15 -37.35 -5.43
C PRO A 875 35.55 -36.95 -5.91
N GLY A 876 36.23 -37.83 -6.65
CA GLY A 876 37.52 -37.53 -7.28
C GLY A 876 37.41 -36.43 -8.36
N VAL A 877 37.96 -36.68 -9.53
CA VAL A 877 37.76 -35.76 -10.67
C VAL A 877 36.30 -35.89 -11.16
N VAL A 878 35.68 -34.78 -11.57
CA VAL A 878 34.36 -34.69 -12.22
C VAL A 878 34.45 -33.88 -13.52
N SER A 879 33.57 -34.16 -14.48
CA SER A 879 33.55 -33.49 -15.79
C SER A 879 32.52 -32.37 -15.86
N LEU A 880 32.94 -31.17 -16.30
CA LEU A 880 32.06 -30.08 -16.72
C LEU A 880 32.05 -30.00 -18.25
N TYR A 881 30.88 -30.07 -18.87
CA TYR A 881 30.76 -29.89 -20.31
C TYR A 881 30.35 -28.46 -20.63
N VAL A 882 31.13 -27.79 -21.49
CA VAL A 882 30.88 -26.41 -21.93
C VAL A 882 30.59 -26.44 -23.42
N ARG A 883 29.35 -26.20 -23.80
CA ARG A 883 28.96 -26.12 -25.21
C ARG A 883 29.38 -24.79 -25.80
N ASN A 884 29.99 -24.86 -26.97
CA ASN A 884 30.32 -23.72 -27.79
C ASN A 884 29.48 -23.77 -29.06
N GLU A 885 28.43 -22.96 -29.10
CA GLU A 885 27.48 -22.89 -30.22
C GLU A 885 28.08 -22.24 -31.48
N GLY A 886 29.33 -21.77 -31.42
CA GLY A 886 30.00 -21.10 -32.54
C GLY A 886 29.21 -19.90 -33.07
N ASP A 887 29.35 -19.64 -34.36
CA ASP A 887 28.77 -18.48 -35.04
C ASP A 887 27.24 -18.40 -34.91
N TRP A 888 26.56 -19.52 -34.63
CA TRP A 888 25.11 -19.55 -34.42
C TRP A 888 24.64 -18.61 -33.31
N ALA A 889 25.44 -18.46 -32.23
CA ALA A 889 25.09 -17.63 -31.07
C ALA A 889 25.05 -16.13 -31.41
N VAL A 890 25.86 -15.70 -32.38
CA VAL A 890 26.04 -14.29 -32.74
C VAL A 890 25.52 -13.94 -34.14
N GLN A 891 25.01 -14.94 -34.86
CA GLN A 891 24.55 -14.83 -36.25
C GLN A 891 23.56 -13.67 -36.48
N SER A 892 22.71 -13.35 -35.50
CA SER A 892 21.74 -12.27 -35.61
C SER A 892 22.36 -10.88 -35.84
N TRP A 893 23.64 -10.72 -35.51
CA TRP A 893 24.35 -9.45 -35.64
C TRP A 893 25.16 -9.32 -36.92
N GLU A 894 25.39 -10.41 -37.66
CA GLU A 894 26.20 -10.42 -38.90
C GLU A 894 25.69 -9.46 -39.99
N HIS A 895 24.39 -9.19 -39.98
CA HIS A 895 23.72 -8.36 -40.97
C HIS A 895 23.51 -6.90 -40.52
N LEU A 896 23.95 -6.55 -39.30
CA LEU A 896 23.80 -5.18 -38.81
C LEU A 896 24.73 -4.22 -39.57
N PRO A 897 24.27 -2.99 -39.90
CA PRO A 897 25.09 -2.01 -40.61
C PRO A 897 26.40 -1.73 -39.87
N GLY A 898 27.53 -1.85 -40.59
CA GLY A 898 28.86 -1.59 -40.04
C GLY A 898 29.51 -2.76 -39.29
N MET A 899 28.84 -3.91 -39.16
CA MET A 899 29.40 -5.11 -38.54
C MET A 899 30.37 -5.84 -39.50
N ASP A 900 31.55 -6.24 -38.99
CA ASP A 900 32.47 -7.16 -39.68
C ASP A 900 32.27 -8.59 -39.14
N PRO A 901 31.70 -9.52 -39.92
CA PRO A 901 31.46 -10.89 -39.48
C PRO A 901 32.72 -11.62 -39.01
N THR A 902 33.88 -11.33 -39.60
CA THR A 902 35.14 -11.99 -39.21
C THR A 902 35.55 -11.59 -37.81
N ARG A 903 35.45 -10.29 -37.50
CA ARG A 903 35.71 -9.77 -36.15
C ARG A 903 34.69 -10.29 -35.15
N LEU A 904 33.41 -10.32 -35.53
CA LEU A 904 32.35 -10.85 -34.68
C LEU A 904 32.60 -12.30 -34.26
N HIS A 905 32.94 -13.18 -35.21
CA HIS A 905 33.25 -14.58 -34.93
C HIS A 905 34.54 -14.74 -34.10
N GLN A 906 35.57 -13.94 -34.37
CA GLN A 906 36.82 -13.93 -33.58
C GLN A 906 36.59 -13.45 -32.13
N ALA A 907 35.77 -12.40 -31.95
CA ALA A 907 35.38 -11.90 -30.63
C ALA A 907 34.61 -12.98 -29.86
N TYR A 908 33.68 -13.69 -30.52
CA TYR A 908 32.94 -14.79 -29.90
C TYR A 908 33.87 -15.95 -29.47
N GLN A 909 34.79 -16.37 -30.33
CA GLN A 909 35.78 -17.39 -29.98
C GLN A 909 36.65 -16.98 -28.79
N THR A 910 37.02 -15.70 -28.71
CA THR A 910 37.79 -15.13 -27.59
C THR A 910 36.95 -15.13 -26.31
N PHE A 911 35.69 -14.73 -26.40
CA PHE A 911 34.73 -14.79 -25.30
C PHE A 911 34.57 -16.22 -24.76
N SER A 912 34.27 -17.21 -25.61
CA SER A 912 34.05 -18.60 -25.20
C SER A 912 35.27 -19.21 -24.52
N LYS A 913 36.49 -18.95 -25.04
CA LYS A 913 37.73 -19.38 -24.39
C LYS A 913 37.92 -18.72 -23.03
N GLY A 914 37.68 -17.41 -22.95
CA GLY A 914 37.75 -16.67 -21.70
C GLY A 914 36.75 -17.17 -20.65
N LEU A 915 35.55 -17.55 -21.05
CA LEU A 915 34.53 -18.12 -20.17
C LEU A 915 34.96 -19.47 -19.59
N VAL A 916 35.52 -20.37 -20.40
CA VAL A 916 36.07 -21.64 -19.93
C VAL A 916 37.15 -21.40 -18.88
N THR A 917 38.07 -20.46 -19.14
CA THR A 917 39.10 -20.08 -18.15
C THR A 917 38.47 -19.52 -16.87
N ALA A 918 37.47 -18.65 -16.97
CA ALA A 918 36.79 -18.10 -15.80
C ALA A 918 36.10 -19.18 -14.95
N LEU A 919 35.49 -20.18 -15.59
CA LEU A 919 34.91 -21.35 -14.91
C LEU A 919 35.99 -22.18 -14.20
N GLU A 920 37.05 -22.56 -14.90
CA GLU A 920 38.15 -23.37 -14.33
C GLU A 920 38.83 -22.69 -13.14
N GLU A 921 39.10 -21.38 -13.25
CA GLU A 921 39.66 -20.58 -12.16
C GLU A 921 38.70 -20.52 -10.96
N SER A 922 37.40 -20.33 -11.21
CA SER A 922 36.38 -20.33 -10.17
C SER A 922 36.31 -21.67 -9.44
N PHE A 923 36.35 -22.79 -10.15
CA PHE A 923 36.36 -24.11 -9.51
C PHE A 923 37.65 -24.35 -8.72
N SER A 924 38.79 -23.96 -9.27
CA SER A 924 40.10 -24.10 -8.60
C SER A 924 40.19 -23.30 -7.31
N ARG A 925 39.70 -22.05 -7.29
CA ARG A 925 39.67 -21.21 -6.09
C ARG A 925 38.60 -21.66 -5.09
N GLY A 926 37.36 -21.86 -5.55
CA GLY A 926 36.24 -22.24 -4.71
C GLY A 926 36.47 -23.57 -3.99
N ARG A 927 37.08 -24.56 -4.66
CA ARG A 927 37.47 -25.83 -4.03
C ARG A 927 38.37 -25.63 -2.81
N LYS A 928 39.30 -24.67 -2.85
CA LYS A 928 40.19 -24.37 -1.71
C LYS A 928 39.43 -23.79 -0.51
N LEU A 929 38.28 -23.17 -0.74
CA LEU A 929 37.49 -22.46 0.28
C LEU A 929 36.31 -23.28 0.81
N GLU A 930 35.66 -24.08 -0.04
CA GLU A 930 34.41 -24.79 0.27
C GLU A 930 34.50 -26.32 0.12
N GLY A 931 35.69 -26.83 -0.21
CA GLY A 931 35.90 -28.24 -0.58
C GLY A 931 35.18 -28.60 -1.90
N GLY A 932 35.28 -29.86 -2.32
CA GLY A 932 34.60 -30.38 -3.51
C GLY A 932 35.53 -31.09 -4.49
N PRO A 933 34.96 -31.69 -5.55
CA PRO A 933 35.72 -32.49 -6.51
C PRO A 933 36.63 -31.62 -7.39
N ASP A 934 37.64 -32.25 -7.99
CA ASP A 934 38.44 -31.60 -9.03
C ASP A 934 37.62 -31.53 -10.32
N VAL A 935 37.46 -30.34 -10.89
CA VAL A 935 36.62 -30.14 -12.09
C VAL A 935 37.50 -30.10 -13.34
N GLN A 936 37.24 -31.01 -14.27
CA GLN A 936 37.83 -31.00 -15.60
C GLN A 936 36.81 -30.48 -16.61
N SER A 937 37.14 -29.41 -17.33
CA SER A 937 36.26 -28.84 -18.35
C SER A 937 36.47 -29.53 -19.71
N PHE A 938 35.39 -29.70 -20.48
CA PHE A 938 35.40 -30.23 -21.84
C PHE A 938 34.57 -29.33 -22.75
N THR A 939 35.23 -28.69 -23.72
CA THR A 939 34.54 -27.86 -24.72
C THR A 939 33.94 -28.71 -25.83
N LEU A 940 32.69 -28.44 -26.19
CA LEU A 940 31.96 -29.12 -27.24
C LEU A 940 31.60 -28.12 -28.35
N ASP A 941 32.38 -28.10 -29.43
CA ASP A 941 32.08 -27.23 -30.56
C ASP A 941 30.83 -27.70 -31.33
N LEU A 942 30.07 -26.75 -31.89
CA LEU A 942 28.80 -27.00 -32.56
C LEU A 942 28.89 -28.07 -33.67
N ASP A 943 29.97 -28.12 -34.44
CA ASP A 943 30.14 -29.15 -35.49
C ASP A 943 30.27 -30.56 -34.92
N ASN A 944 30.90 -30.71 -33.76
CA ASN A 944 30.96 -31.98 -33.04
C ASN A 944 29.56 -32.36 -32.55
N GLN A 945 28.83 -31.40 -31.98
CA GLN A 945 27.46 -31.61 -31.50
C GLN A 945 26.52 -32.02 -32.65
N LYS A 946 26.59 -31.36 -33.82
CA LYS A 946 25.79 -31.70 -35.00
C LYS A 946 26.07 -33.11 -35.50
N ARG A 947 27.35 -33.50 -35.62
CA ARG A 947 27.74 -34.86 -36.01
C ARG A 947 27.19 -35.90 -35.04
N ILE A 948 27.28 -35.61 -33.75
CA ILE A 948 26.71 -36.45 -32.69
C ILE A 948 25.19 -36.57 -32.82
N PHE A 949 24.49 -35.44 -32.94
CA PHE A 949 23.04 -35.37 -33.04
C PHE A 949 22.51 -36.13 -34.26
N GLN A 950 23.18 -35.99 -35.42
CA GLN A 950 22.86 -36.74 -36.62
C GLN A 950 22.99 -38.26 -36.41
N GLY A 951 23.95 -38.71 -35.60
CA GLY A 951 24.12 -40.11 -35.22
C GLY A 951 23.02 -40.68 -34.31
N ILE A 952 22.17 -39.84 -33.70
CA ILE A 952 21.07 -40.27 -32.82
C ILE A 952 19.86 -40.77 -33.63
N ALA A 953 19.67 -40.21 -34.84
CA ALA A 953 18.56 -40.46 -35.74
C ALA A 953 18.65 -41.88 -36.34
N ASP A 954 18.31 -42.87 -35.54
CA ASP A 954 18.29 -44.30 -35.91
C ASP A 954 17.05 -44.61 -36.76
N SER A 955 16.94 -43.97 -37.93
CA SER A 955 15.79 -44.00 -38.86
C SER A 955 14.45 -43.47 -38.34
N SER A 956 14.39 -42.94 -37.11
CA SER A 956 13.18 -42.33 -36.51
C SER A 956 13.28 -40.80 -36.46
N PRO A 957 12.19 -40.05 -36.70
CA PRO A 957 12.20 -38.60 -36.59
C PRO A 957 12.46 -38.13 -35.15
N ILE A 958 13.13 -36.98 -35.01
CA ILE A 958 13.48 -36.40 -33.70
C ILE A 958 12.55 -35.23 -33.39
N ILE A 959 11.99 -35.20 -32.18
CA ILE A 959 11.46 -33.99 -31.54
C ILE A 959 12.61 -33.37 -30.76
N SER A 960 13.11 -32.22 -31.19
CA SER A 960 14.21 -31.53 -30.52
C SER A 960 13.71 -30.39 -29.64
N LEU A 961 14.26 -30.28 -28.43
CA LEU A 961 14.09 -29.14 -27.52
C LEU A 961 15.22 -28.11 -27.67
N ASP A 962 16.36 -28.52 -28.21
CA ASP A 962 17.53 -27.68 -28.36
C ASP A 962 17.43 -26.79 -29.63
N PRO A 963 17.65 -25.47 -29.51
CA PRO A 963 17.53 -24.56 -30.65
C PRO A 963 18.70 -24.62 -31.64
N CYS A 964 19.87 -25.14 -31.25
CA CYS A 964 21.04 -25.30 -32.12
C CYS A 964 20.99 -26.59 -32.96
N LEU A 965 20.25 -27.59 -32.48
CA LEU A 965 20.18 -28.93 -33.05
C LEU A 965 18.74 -29.26 -33.45
N PRO A 966 18.21 -28.61 -34.51
CA PRO A 966 16.82 -28.78 -34.90
C PRO A 966 16.54 -30.21 -35.40
N GLY A 967 15.45 -30.80 -34.90
CA GLY A 967 14.94 -32.10 -35.30
C GLY A 967 13.97 -32.04 -36.48
N ALA A 968 13.24 -33.13 -36.69
CA ALA A 968 12.13 -33.17 -37.65
C ALA A 968 10.96 -32.29 -37.20
N VAL A 969 10.74 -32.23 -35.88
CA VAL A 969 9.86 -31.25 -35.21
C VAL A 969 10.66 -30.61 -34.09
N ASN A 970 10.52 -29.30 -33.90
CA ASN A 970 11.11 -28.59 -32.77
C ASN A 970 10.01 -28.22 -31.79
N MET A 971 10.21 -28.53 -30.51
CA MET A 971 9.36 -28.07 -29.44
C MET A 971 10.09 -26.97 -28.66
N GLU A 972 9.56 -25.76 -28.77
CA GLU A 972 10.12 -24.55 -28.18
C GLU A 972 9.53 -24.32 -26.79
N VAL A 973 9.98 -25.14 -25.85
CA VAL A 973 9.61 -25.07 -24.43
C VAL A 973 10.80 -24.55 -23.64
N SER A 974 10.54 -23.81 -22.56
CA SER A 974 11.59 -23.34 -21.65
C SER A 974 11.14 -23.45 -20.20
N ARG A 975 12.10 -23.74 -19.33
CA ARG A 975 11.94 -23.61 -17.89
C ARG A 975 11.89 -22.12 -17.54
N CYS A 976 10.83 -21.70 -16.85
CA CYS A 976 10.61 -20.33 -16.40
C CYS A 976 10.94 -20.24 -14.91
N PHE A 977 11.92 -19.42 -14.58
CA PHE A 977 12.34 -19.16 -13.21
C PHE A 977 11.90 -17.78 -12.75
N GLU A 978 11.93 -17.58 -11.43
CA GLU A 978 11.85 -16.27 -10.83
C GLU A 978 13.27 -15.71 -10.60
N PRO A 979 13.48 -14.38 -10.64
CA PRO A 979 14.78 -13.78 -10.41
C PRO A 979 15.44 -14.27 -9.13
N LEU A 980 16.73 -14.61 -9.18
CA LEU A 980 17.53 -15.10 -8.04
C LEU A 980 17.00 -16.37 -7.33
N SER A 981 15.96 -17.02 -7.86
CA SER A 981 15.30 -18.16 -7.21
C SER A 981 15.81 -19.51 -7.71
N ARG A 982 15.75 -20.52 -6.82
CA ARG A 982 16.04 -21.94 -7.10
C ARG A 982 14.79 -22.82 -7.17
N VAL A 983 13.60 -22.25 -6.95
CA VAL A 983 12.35 -23.01 -6.85
C VAL A 983 12.06 -23.76 -8.17
N ASP A 984 11.38 -24.90 -8.08
CA ASP A 984 11.01 -25.72 -9.24
C ASP A 984 10.36 -24.85 -10.33
N PRO A 985 10.96 -24.78 -11.53
CA PRO A 985 10.51 -23.87 -12.56
C PRO A 985 9.17 -24.32 -13.15
N GLY A 986 8.32 -23.33 -13.47
CA GLY A 986 7.21 -23.57 -14.39
C GLY A 986 7.71 -23.83 -15.81
N PHE A 987 6.87 -24.38 -16.68
CA PHE A 987 7.18 -24.52 -18.11
C PHE A 987 6.35 -23.55 -18.94
N VAL A 988 7.00 -22.86 -19.87
CA VAL A 988 6.38 -21.87 -20.76
C VAL A 988 6.84 -22.12 -22.20
N ALA A 989 6.08 -21.61 -23.16
CA ALA A 989 6.60 -21.47 -24.52
C ALA A 989 7.82 -20.56 -24.48
N ARG A 990 8.85 -20.90 -25.25
CA ARG A 990 10.05 -20.07 -25.39
C ARG A 990 9.65 -18.64 -25.77
N PRO A 991 10.26 -17.58 -25.20
CA PRO A 991 9.94 -16.21 -25.57
C PRO A 991 10.04 -15.98 -27.08
N GLY A 992 8.93 -15.58 -27.70
CA GLY A 992 8.81 -15.39 -29.16
C GLY A 992 8.24 -16.59 -29.94
N ALA A 993 8.12 -17.76 -29.32
CA ALA A 993 7.52 -18.95 -29.93
C ALA A 993 5.99 -18.99 -29.79
N GLU A 994 5.35 -19.84 -30.60
CA GLU A 994 3.90 -20.09 -30.51
C GLU A 994 3.50 -20.77 -29.20
N PRO A 995 2.23 -20.66 -28.76
CA PRO A 995 1.73 -21.40 -27.61
C PRO A 995 2.03 -22.91 -27.73
N ILE A 996 2.42 -23.55 -26.61
CA ILE A 996 2.77 -24.98 -26.57
C ILE A 996 1.67 -25.85 -27.21
N ALA A 997 0.39 -25.51 -26.96
CA ALA A 997 -0.75 -26.22 -27.54
C ALA A 997 -0.72 -26.24 -29.08
N THR A 998 -0.37 -25.12 -29.72
CA THR A 998 -0.23 -25.00 -31.17
C THR A 998 0.99 -25.78 -31.68
N GLN A 999 2.10 -25.75 -30.94
CA GLN A 999 3.28 -26.54 -31.28
C GLN A 999 2.95 -28.06 -31.31
N LEU A 1000 2.11 -28.54 -30.39
CA LEU A 1000 1.68 -29.94 -30.32
C LEU A 1000 0.83 -30.38 -31.52
N GLU A 1001 0.15 -29.47 -32.22
CA GLU A 1001 -0.65 -29.80 -33.40
C GLU A 1001 0.20 -30.21 -34.61
N ARG A 1002 1.48 -29.84 -34.62
CA ARG A 1002 2.45 -30.20 -35.66
C ARG A 1002 2.98 -31.63 -35.51
N LEU A 1003 2.67 -32.30 -34.40
CA LEU A 1003 3.08 -33.67 -34.16
C LEU A 1003 2.15 -34.63 -34.91
N GLU A 1004 2.76 -35.42 -35.79
CA GLU A 1004 2.07 -36.55 -36.40
C GLU A 1004 1.98 -37.71 -35.41
N ASN A 1005 0.97 -38.58 -35.54
CA ASN A 1005 0.84 -39.76 -34.71
C ASN A 1005 1.80 -40.88 -35.18
N THR A 1006 3.10 -40.64 -34.98
CA THR A 1006 4.18 -41.57 -35.31
C THR A 1006 5.12 -41.76 -34.10
N SER A 1007 6.21 -42.50 -34.29
CA SER A 1007 7.18 -42.76 -33.23
C SER A 1007 8.37 -41.81 -33.35
N TYR A 1008 8.58 -40.98 -32.33
CA TYR A 1008 9.67 -40.01 -32.27
C TYR A 1008 10.73 -40.37 -31.24
N ILE A 1009 11.92 -39.84 -31.46
CA ILE A 1009 12.97 -39.70 -30.43
C ILE A 1009 12.80 -38.32 -29.81
N LEU A 1010 12.62 -38.23 -28.49
CA LEU A 1010 12.64 -36.95 -27.80
C LEU A 1010 14.09 -36.61 -27.44
N PHE A 1011 14.56 -35.46 -27.89
CA PHE A 1011 15.93 -35.01 -27.66
C PHE A 1011 15.97 -33.69 -26.89
N ASP A 1012 16.86 -33.64 -25.91
CA ASP A 1012 17.28 -32.43 -25.21
C ASP A 1012 18.81 -32.40 -25.20
N ASP A 1013 19.44 -31.25 -25.08
CA ASP A 1013 20.90 -31.17 -24.99
C ASP A 1013 21.42 -31.79 -23.67
N ASP A 1014 20.65 -31.66 -22.59
CA ASP A 1014 21.00 -32.17 -21.26
C ASP A 1014 19.88 -32.91 -20.49
N THR A 1015 20.30 -33.54 -19.40
CA THR A 1015 19.46 -34.21 -18.39
C THR A 1015 19.91 -33.79 -17.01
N PHE A 1016 19.73 -32.52 -16.66
CA PHE A 1016 20.16 -32.10 -15.34
C PHE A 1016 19.30 -32.74 -14.22
N THR A 1017 17.98 -32.51 -14.22
CA THR A 1017 17.05 -33.05 -13.21
C THR A 1017 16.04 -34.06 -13.76
N GLY A 1018 15.90 -34.14 -15.08
CA GLY A 1018 14.86 -34.94 -15.75
C GLY A 1018 13.47 -34.28 -15.79
N HIS A 1019 13.27 -33.12 -15.16
CA HIS A 1019 11.96 -32.45 -15.14
C HIS A 1019 11.48 -32.01 -16.53
N THR A 1020 12.35 -31.42 -17.35
CA THR A 1020 12.00 -31.01 -18.73
C THR A 1020 11.58 -32.22 -19.56
N ARG A 1021 12.37 -33.29 -19.49
CA ARG A 1021 12.06 -34.57 -20.12
C ARG A 1021 10.68 -35.06 -19.71
N ASP A 1022 10.40 -35.14 -18.41
CA ASP A 1022 9.17 -35.73 -17.89
C ASP A 1022 7.95 -34.89 -18.28
N TYR A 1023 8.07 -33.56 -18.20
CA TYR A 1023 7.02 -32.63 -18.61
C TYR A 1023 6.73 -32.73 -20.12
N VAL A 1024 7.75 -32.60 -20.97
CA VAL A 1024 7.55 -32.62 -22.42
C VAL A 1024 7.07 -33.99 -22.87
N ARG A 1025 7.64 -35.08 -22.33
CA ARG A 1025 7.17 -36.44 -22.59
C ARG A 1025 5.68 -36.57 -22.33
N ALA A 1026 5.21 -36.12 -21.16
CA ALA A 1026 3.80 -36.16 -20.80
C ALA A 1026 2.92 -35.35 -21.77
N LEU A 1027 3.40 -34.21 -22.28
CA LEU A 1027 2.69 -33.41 -23.28
C LEU A 1027 2.57 -34.15 -24.63
N VAL A 1028 3.69 -34.66 -25.15
CA VAL A 1028 3.73 -35.22 -26.51
C VAL A 1028 3.17 -36.64 -26.61
N GLU A 1029 3.23 -37.42 -25.53
CA GLU A 1029 2.68 -38.79 -25.48
C GLU A 1029 1.14 -38.82 -25.62
N SER A 1030 0.48 -37.67 -25.46
CA SER A 1030 -0.94 -37.51 -25.79
C SER A 1030 -1.24 -37.53 -27.30
N ARG A 1031 -0.22 -37.33 -28.16
CA ARG A 1031 -0.36 -37.16 -29.63
C ARG A 1031 0.49 -38.14 -30.45
N CYS A 1032 1.64 -38.55 -29.94
CA CYS A 1032 2.59 -39.42 -30.63
C CYS A 1032 3.25 -40.41 -29.65
N ARG A 1033 4.07 -41.35 -30.14
CA ARG A 1033 4.83 -42.28 -29.30
C ARG A 1033 6.27 -41.78 -29.12
N VAL A 1034 6.76 -41.69 -27.89
CA VAL A 1034 8.19 -41.40 -27.61
C VAL A 1034 8.96 -42.71 -27.42
N ALA A 1035 9.71 -43.15 -28.44
CA ALA A 1035 10.44 -44.42 -28.42
C ALA A 1035 11.64 -44.41 -27.47
N LYS A 1036 12.41 -43.32 -27.47
CA LYS A 1036 13.54 -43.11 -26.57
C LYS A 1036 13.69 -41.62 -26.27
N PHE A 1037 14.30 -41.33 -25.12
CA PHE A 1037 14.79 -39.99 -24.80
C PHE A 1037 16.32 -40.01 -24.92
N ALA A 1038 16.89 -39.02 -25.61
CA ALA A 1038 18.32 -38.94 -25.88
C ALA A 1038 18.86 -37.56 -25.51
N THR A 1039 20.08 -37.52 -24.99
CA THR A 1039 20.83 -36.28 -24.73
C THR A 1039 22.25 -36.37 -25.23
N LEU A 1040 22.94 -35.24 -25.29
CA LEU A 1040 24.37 -35.25 -25.57
C LEU A 1040 25.12 -35.96 -24.43
N CYS A 1041 24.75 -35.71 -23.17
CA CYS A 1041 25.61 -35.97 -22.00
C CYS A 1041 25.25 -37.20 -21.12
N ASP A 1042 24.22 -37.99 -21.42
CA ASP A 1042 23.80 -39.15 -20.60
C ASP A 1042 24.80 -40.32 -20.64
N ALA A 1043 24.73 -41.23 -19.66
CA ALA A 1043 25.48 -42.50 -19.65
C ALA A 1043 25.16 -43.43 -20.85
N SER A 1044 24.11 -43.14 -21.60
CA SER A 1044 23.74 -43.77 -22.88
C SER A 1044 23.65 -42.75 -24.02
N GLY A 1045 24.00 -41.48 -23.75
CA GLY A 1045 24.06 -40.40 -24.73
C GLY A 1045 25.36 -40.43 -25.52
N PRO A 1046 25.42 -39.84 -26.72
CA PRO A 1046 26.52 -40.08 -27.64
C PRO A 1046 27.84 -39.40 -27.24
N LEU A 1047 27.86 -38.45 -26.29
CA LEU A 1047 29.13 -37.98 -25.69
C LEU A 1047 29.74 -38.98 -24.70
N SER A 1048 28.95 -39.94 -24.19
CA SER A 1048 29.46 -41.05 -23.36
C SER A 1048 29.91 -42.26 -24.19
N ALA A 1049 29.62 -42.26 -25.49
CA ALA A 1049 30.13 -43.24 -26.45
C ALA A 1049 31.57 -42.86 -26.78
N SER A 1050 32.52 -43.77 -26.49
CA SER A 1050 33.94 -43.52 -26.66
C SER A 1050 34.28 -42.98 -28.06
N PRO A 1051 35.05 -41.88 -28.16
CA PRO A 1051 35.88 -41.67 -29.35
C PRO A 1051 36.81 -42.87 -29.46
N GLU A 1052 36.89 -43.49 -30.63
CA GLU A 1052 37.65 -44.71 -30.95
C GLU A 1052 38.70 -45.14 -29.90
N GLY A 1053 38.36 -46.14 -29.06
CA GLY A 1053 39.34 -46.93 -28.30
C GLY A 1053 39.38 -46.83 -26.76
N LYS A 1054 38.55 -46.02 -26.07
CA LYS A 1054 38.48 -45.97 -24.59
C LYS A 1054 37.23 -46.66 -24.02
N LYS A 1055 37.30 -47.21 -22.81
CA LYS A 1055 36.15 -47.89 -22.18
C LYS A 1055 35.30 -46.88 -21.42
N LYS A 1056 33.98 -47.13 -21.38
CA LYS A 1056 32.98 -46.34 -20.64
C LYS A 1056 33.31 -46.12 -19.15
N SER A 1057 34.13 -46.99 -18.55
CA SER A 1057 34.62 -46.91 -17.18
C SER A 1057 35.66 -45.80 -16.93
N ASP A 1058 36.18 -45.16 -17.99
CA ASP A 1058 37.37 -44.29 -17.92
C ASP A 1058 37.00 -42.80 -17.76
N TYR A 1059 35.72 -42.44 -17.81
CA TYR A 1059 35.25 -41.05 -17.66
C TYR A 1059 34.77 -40.76 -16.23
N PRO A 1060 35.24 -39.66 -15.62
CA PRO A 1060 34.80 -39.25 -14.30
C PRO A 1060 33.31 -38.85 -14.28
N PRO A 1061 32.63 -38.88 -13.11
CA PRO A 1061 31.23 -38.46 -12.98
C PRO A 1061 31.00 -37.04 -13.51
N ARG A 1062 29.82 -36.77 -14.09
CA ARG A 1062 29.44 -35.46 -14.63
C ARG A 1062 29.05 -34.51 -13.49
N LEU A 1063 29.62 -33.30 -13.49
CA LEU A 1063 29.26 -32.21 -12.58
C LEU A 1063 28.06 -31.42 -13.10
N ASN A 1064 28.22 -30.76 -14.24
CA ASN A 1064 27.21 -29.90 -14.86
C ASN A 1064 27.44 -29.77 -16.37
N HIS A 1065 26.50 -29.11 -17.05
CA HIS A 1065 26.47 -28.83 -18.47
C HIS A 1065 26.04 -27.37 -18.68
N VAL A 1066 26.80 -26.58 -19.43
CA VAL A 1066 26.51 -25.16 -19.66
C VAL A 1066 26.73 -24.76 -21.12
N ASP A 1067 25.91 -23.83 -21.60
CA ASP A 1067 26.02 -23.23 -22.94
C ASP A 1067 26.80 -21.91 -22.86
N CYS A 1068 27.78 -21.69 -23.75
CA CYS A 1068 28.57 -20.45 -23.77
C CYS A 1068 27.69 -19.23 -24.06
N ARG A 1069 26.72 -19.38 -24.97
CA ARG A 1069 25.79 -18.29 -25.29
C ARG A 1069 25.06 -17.74 -24.07
N ASP A 1070 24.75 -18.56 -23.05
CA ASP A 1070 23.96 -18.14 -21.89
C ASP A 1070 24.67 -17.12 -20.98
N PHE A 1071 25.97 -16.91 -21.22
CA PHE A 1071 26.80 -15.91 -20.55
C PHE A 1071 27.07 -14.67 -21.42
N LEU A 1072 26.77 -14.73 -22.72
CA LEU A 1072 26.93 -13.60 -23.64
C LEU A 1072 25.62 -12.81 -23.70
N VAL A 1073 25.63 -11.58 -23.19
CA VAL A 1073 24.40 -10.78 -23.10
C VAL A 1073 23.88 -10.40 -24.48
N GLY A 1074 22.56 -10.56 -24.66
CA GLY A 1074 21.88 -10.26 -25.92
C GLY A 1074 22.08 -11.27 -27.05
N ALA A 1075 22.93 -12.29 -26.87
CA ALA A 1075 23.15 -13.33 -27.88
C ALA A 1075 21.87 -14.12 -28.19
N ARG A 1076 21.87 -14.79 -29.35
CA ARG A 1076 20.69 -15.49 -29.87
C ARG A 1076 20.24 -16.57 -28.90
N GLU A 1077 19.00 -16.44 -28.41
CA GLU A 1077 18.39 -17.35 -27.43
C GLU A 1077 19.25 -17.61 -26.18
N ALA A 1078 20.09 -16.64 -25.81
CA ALA A 1078 20.97 -16.73 -24.66
C ALA A 1078 20.22 -16.49 -23.35
N GLY A 1079 20.53 -17.29 -22.34
CA GLY A 1079 20.18 -17.05 -20.96
C GLY A 1079 18.90 -17.74 -20.50
N LEU A 1080 18.67 -17.67 -19.19
CA LEU A 1080 17.56 -18.29 -18.49
C LEU A 1080 16.27 -17.55 -18.81
N VAL A 1081 15.17 -18.29 -19.05
CA VAL A 1081 13.85 -17.65 -19.13
C VAL A 1081 13.40 -17.28 -17.72
N VAL A 1082 13.18 -15.99 -17.50
CA VAL A 1082 12.80 -15.42 -16.21
C VAL A 1082 11.49 -14.67 -16.34
N ARG A 1083 10.62 -14.79 -15.33
CA ARG A 1083 9.42 -13.97 -15.20
C ARG A 1083 9.77 -12.64 -14.55
N LEU A 1084 9.38 -11.56 -15.21
CA LEU A 1084 9.59 -10.20 -14.74
C LEU A 1084 8.45 -9.76 -13.80
N PRO A 1085 8.66 -8.70 -12.99
CA PRO A 1085 7.64 -8.21 -12.05
C PRO A 1085 6.31 -7.76 -12.69
N ASP A 1086 6.31 -7.42 -13.98
CA ASP A 1086 5.10 -7.13 -14.76
C ASP A 1086 4.41 -8.40 -15.33
N GLY A 1087 4.93 -9.59 -15.00
CA GLY A 1087 4.46 -10.89 -15.47
C GLY A 1087 5.00 -11.30 -16.84
N SER A 1088 5.69 -10.39 -17.55
CA SER A 1088 6.29 -10.68 -18.86
C SER A 1088 7.46 -11.65 -18.74
N LEU A 1089 7.83 -12.28 -19.85
CA LEU A 1089 8.94 -13.23 -19.91
C LEU A 1089 10.14 -12.58 -20.60
N CYS A 1090 11.32 -12.74 -20.03
CA CYS A 1090 12.57 -12.30 -20.62
C CYS A 1090 13.59 -13.45 -20.66
N ARG A 1091 14.77 -13.18 -21.25
CA ARG A 1091 15.95 -14.02 -21.07
C ARG A 1091 17.04 -13.26 -20.35
N ALA A 1092 17.58 -13.88 -19.30
CA ALA A 1092 18.57 -13.28 -18.40
C ALA A 1092 19.88 -14.10 -18.41
N PRO A 1093 21.05 -13.45 -18.51
CA PRO A 1093 22.32 -14.15 -18.58
C PRO A 1093 22.67 -14.85 -17.25
N TYR A 1094 23.50 -15.88 -17.29
CA TYR A 1094 23.94 -16.66 -16.12
C TYR A 1094 24.97 -15.93 -15.23
N MET A 1095 24.63 -14.71 -14.84
CA MET A 1095 25.45 -13.79 -14.05
C MET A 1095 24.60 -13.00 -13.08
N LEU A 1096 25.21 -12.59 -11.97
CA LEU A 1096 24.61 -11.60 -11.08
C LEU A 1096 24.42 -10.25 -11.82
N PRO A 1097 23.34 -9.51 -11.53
CA PRO A 1097 22.37 -9.71 -10.45
C PRO A 1097 21.16 -10.56 -10.86
N TYR A 1098 21.10 -11.08 -12.08
CA TYR A 1098 19.87 -11.67 -12.61
C TYR A 1098 19.71 -13.14 -12.25
N VAL A 1099 20.77 -13.91 -12.48
CA VAL A 1099 20.78 -15.37 -12.31
C VAL A 1099 22.00 -15.74 -11.49
N ARG A 1100 21.79 -16.62 -10.51
CA ARG A 1100 22.87 -17.12 -9.65
C ARG A 1100 23.73 -18.15 -10.38
N PRO A 1101 25.02 -17.88 -10.63
CA PRO A 1101 25.91 -18.86 -11.27
C PRO A 1101 26.03 -20.15 -10.46
N HIS A 1102 25.84 -20.11 -9.13
CA HIS A 1102 25.85 -21.30 -8.30
C HIS A 1102 24.77 -22.32 -8.71
N TYR A 1103 23.57 -21.84 -9.05
CA TYR A 1103 22.45 -22.72 -9.40
C TYR A 1103 22.52 -23.22 -10.84
N GLN A 1104 22.95 -22.40 -11.78
CA GLN A 1104 22.93 -22.76 -13.20
C GLN A 1104 24.27 -23.33 -13.72
N ALA A 1105 25.40 -22.89 -13.16
CA ALA A 1105 26.74 -23.26 -13.61
C ALA A 1105 27.57 -24.00 -12.55
N SER A 1106 26.97 -24.33 -11.40
CA SER A 1106 27.65 -24.98 -10.27
C SER A 1106 28.86 -24.21 -9.70
N VAL A 1107 28.98 -22.91 -10.01
CA VAL A 1107 30.00 -22.03 -9.44
C VAL A 1107 29.90 -22.05 -7.91
N TYR A 1108 31.03 -22.04 -7.21
CA TYR A 1108 31.05 -22.04 -5.75
C TYR A 1108 30.41 -20.77 -5.18
N LEU A 1109 29.79 -20.86 -3.99
CA LEU A 1109 29.04 -19.77 -3.38
C LEU A 1109 29.93 -18.53 -3.16
N SER A 1110 31.17 -18.74 -2.71
CA SER A 1110 32.18 -17.71 -2.49
C SER A 1110 32.71 -17.06 -3.77
N GLU A 1111 32.51 -17.70 -4.93
CA GLU A 1111 33.07 -17.25 -6.20
C GLU A 1111 32.03 -16.57 -7.10
N GLU A 1112 30.74 -16.52 -6.74
CA GLU A 1112 29.69 -15.98 -7.62
C GLU A 1112 29.92 -14.53 -8.07
N ILE A 1113 30.38 -13.66 -7.15
CA ILE A 1113 30.65 -12.25 -7.45
C ILE A 1113 31.84 -12.11 -8.39
N GLU A 1114 32.95 -12.76 -8.03
CA GLU A 1114 34.20 -12.68 -8.81
C GLU A 1114 34.03 -13.32 -10.19
N PHE A 1115 33.31 -14.45 -10.28
CA PHE A 1115 32.94 -15.08 -11.53
C PHE A 1115 32.08 -14.14 -12.38
N SER A 1116 31.00 -13.60 -11.83
CA SER A 1116 30.12 -12.66 -12.56
C SER A 1116 30.91 -11.44 -13.04
N ARG A 1117 31.81 -10.89 -12.22
CA ARG A 1117 32.68 -9.76 -12.57
C ARG A 1117 33.59 -10.09 -13.76
N ARG A 1118 34.21 -11.27 -13.76
CA ARG A 1118 35.04 -11.73 -14.88
C ARG A 1118 34.22 -11.87 -16.16
N VAL A 1119 33.03 -12.45 -16.08
CA VAL A 1119 32.19 -12.69 -17.27
C VAL A 1119 31.57 -11.40 -17.81
N TRP A 1120 31.16 -10.46 -16.95
CA TRP A 1120 30.80 -9.10 -17.41
C TRP A 1120 31.97 -8.39 -18.07
N GLY A 1121 33.19 -8.55 -17.56
CA GLY A 1121 34.41 -8.04 -18.20
C GLY A 1121 34.69 -8.69 -19.56
N LEU A 1122 34.34 -9.97 -19.73
CA LEU A 1122 34.40 -10.64 -21.03
C LEU A 1122 33.36 -10.09 -22.00
N ASN A 1123 32.13 -9.83 -21.53
CA ASN A 1123 31.09 -9.18 -22.34
C ASN A 1123 31.52 -7.77 -22.78
N ARG A 1124 32.06 -6.95 -21.86
CA ARG A 1124 32.53 -5.60 -22.16
C ARG A 1124 33.61 -5.58 -23.25
N ARG A 1125 34.57 -6.51 -23.17
CA ARG A 1125 35.61 -6.70 -24.20
C ARG A 1125 35.05 -7.23 -25.51
N PHE A 1126 34.11 -8.18 -25.44
CA PHE A 1126 33.45 -8.71 -26.64
C PHE A 1126 32.85 -7.58 -27.49
N PHE A 1127 32.09 -6.66 -26.87
CA PHE A 1127 31.49 -5.54 -27.61
C PHE A 1127 32.54 -4.53 -28.11
N GLU A 1128 33.57 -4.26 -27.32
CA GLU A 1128 34.70 -3.41 -27.74
C GLU A 1128 35.42 -3.94 -28.99
N ASP A 1129 35.66 -5.25 -29.03
CA ASP A 1129 36.39 -5.93 -30.09
C ASP A 1129 35.62 -5.96 -31.43
N LEU A 1130 34.30 -5.72 -31.43
CA LEU A 1130 33.49 -5.70 -32.65
C LEU A 1130 33.88 -4.56 -33.59
N GLY A 1131 34.34 -3.42 -33.04
CA GLY A 1131 34.58 -2.19 -33.80
C GLY A 1131 33.31 -1.55 -34.37
N ALA A 1132 32.14 -1.99 -33.91
CA ALA A 1132 30.82 -1.43 -34.23
C ALA A 1132 30.02 -1.29 -32.92
N THR A 1133 29.31 -0.18 -32.76
CA THR A 1133 28.53 0.09 -31.54
C THR A 1133 27.19 -0.62 -31.60
N LEU A 1134 26.97 -1.55 -30.67
CA LEU A 1134 25.67 -2.18 -30.47
C LEU A 1134 24.94 -1.53 -29.30
N ARG A 1135 23.64 -1.33 -29.44
CA ARG A 1135 22.76 -0.80 -28.39
C ARG A 1135 21.79 -1.86 -27.90
N VAL A 1136 21.16 -1.59 -26.76
CA VAL A 1136 20.07 -2.43 -26.24
C VAL A 1136 18.99 -2.67 -27.31
N LEU A 1137 18.62 -1.65 -28.10
CA LEU A 1137 17.63 -1.76 -29.19
C LEU A 1137 18.00 -2.83 -30.25
N ASP A 1138 19.28 -3.10 -30.44
CA ASP A 1138 19.79 -4.05 -31.45
C ASP A 1138 19.71 -5.50 -30.96
N MET A 1139 19.33 -5.73 -29.69
CA MET A 1139 19.24 -7.05 -29.06
C MET A 1139 17.89 -7.75 -29.33
N GLY A 1140 17.86 -9.07 -29.13
CA GLY A 1140 16.61 -9.85 -29.22
C GLY A 1140 15.52 -9.36 -28.26
N GLY A 1141 14.25 -9.47 -28.66
CA GLY A 1141 13.11 -8.92 -27.90
C GLY A 1141 13.04 -9.39 -26.44
N ALA A 1142 13.42 -10.64 -26.16
CA ALA A 1142 13.42 -11.18 -24.80
C ALA A 1142 14.48 -10.54 -23.89
N PHE A 1143 15.66 -10.19 -24.41
CA PHE A 1143 16.69 -9.48 -23.63
C PHE A 1143 16.39 -7.98 -23.52
N ARG A 1144 15.85 -7.37 -24.57
CA ARG A 1144 15.35 -5.99 -24.53
C ARG A 1144 14.31 -5.81 -23.42
N ARG A 1145 13.39 -6.77 -23.26
CA ARG A 1145 12.39 -6.71 -22.21
C ARG A 1145 13.00 -6.68 -20.80
N LEU A 1146 14.06 -7.45 -20.56
CA LEU A 1146 14.81 -7.39 -19.30
C LEU A 1146 15.37 -5.98 -19.07
N CYS A 1147 15.99 -5.39 -20.09
CA CYS A 1147 16.59 -4.06 -20.00
C CYS A 1147 15.55 -2.97 -19.75
N GLU A 1148 14.41 -3.04 -20.43
CA GLU A 1148 13.33 -2.05 -20.32
C GLU A 1148 12.65 -2.08 -18.94
N VAL A 1149 12.43 -3.25 -18.32
CA VAL A 1149 11.90 -3.34 -16.93
C VAL A 1149 12.89 -2.80 -15.91
N GLN A 1150 14.18 -2.88 -16.22
CA GLN A 1150 15.25 -2.25 -15.44
C GLN A 1150 15.43 -0.76 -15.77
N SER A 1151 14.60 -0.20 -16.65
CA SER A 1151 14.68 1.18 -17.14
C SER A 1151 16.04 1.55 -17.74
N PHE A 1152 16.74 0.58 -18.35
CA PHE A 1152 17.84 0.91 -19.26
C PHE A 1152 17.28 1.43 -20.57
N SER A 1153 17.84 2.54 -21.06
CA SER A 1153 17.46 3.13 -22.34
C SER A 1153 17.72 2.15 -23.48
N GLY A 1154 16.81 2.08 -24.46
CA GLY A 1154 17.05 1.35 -25.70
C GLY A 1154 18.27 1.87 -26.48
N GLU A 1155 18.61 3.15 -26.29
CA GLU A 1155 19.77 3.80 -26.93
C GLU A 1155 21.09 3.57 -26.18
N MET A 1156 21.05 3.01 -24.96
CA MET A 1156 22.25 2.67 -24.20
C MET A 1156 23.09 1.65 -24.98
N THR A 1157 24.39 1.90 -25.06
CA THR A 1157 25.34 0.97 -25.68
C THR A 1157 25.54 -0.27 -24.82
N MET A 1158 25.87 -1.40 -25.43
CA MET A 1158 26.13 -2.64 -24.70
C MET A 1158 27.38 -2.54 -23.82
N GLU A 1159 28.36 -1.72 -24.21
CA GLU A 1159 29.51 -1.34 -23.42
C GLU A 1159 29.10 -0.62 -22.12
N GLU A 1160 28.30 0.45 -22.22
CA GLU A 1160 27.78 1.19 -21.06
C GLU A 1160 26.95 0.28 -20.14
N LEU A 1161 26.16 -0.63 -20.71
CA LEU A 1161 25.42 -1.62 -19.94
C LEU A 1161 26.38 -2.52 -19.15
N CYS A 1162 27.44 -3.03 -19.77
CA CYS A 1162 28.43 -3.87 -19.08
C CYS A 1162 29.21 -3.07 -18.01
N ASP A 1163 29.58 -1.83 -18.30
CA ASP A 1163 30.30 -0.95 -17.37
C ASP A 1163 29.44 -0.67 -16.13
N TRP A 1164 28.14 -0.42 -16.30
CA TRP A 1164 27.20 -0.28 -15.18
C TRP A 1164 27.18 -1.53 -14.28
N HIS A 1165 27.19 -2.73 -14.86
CA HIS A 1165 27.23 -3.99 -14.08
C HIS A 1165 28.56 -4.18 -13.36
N LEU A 1166 29.68 -3.86 -14.01
CA LEU A 1166 31.01 -3.94 -13.44
C LEU A 1166 31.18 -2.97 -12.26
N GLU A 1167 30.67 -1.74 -12.37
CA GLU A 1167 30.66 -0.78 -11.27
C GLU A 1167 29.96 -1.33 -10.01
N HIS A 1168 28.83 -2.02 -10.19
CA HIS A 1168 28.07 -2.58 -9.07
C HIS A 1168 28.69 -3.86 -8.48
N LEU A 1169 29.52 -4.58 -9.25
CA LEU A 1169 30.28 -5.74 -8.76
C LEU A 1169 31.59 -5.34 -8.09
N ASN A 1170 32.14 -4.17 -8.40
CA ASN A 1170 33.38 -3.63 -7.84
C ASN A 1170 33.19 -2.98 -6.47
N THR A 1171 32.43 -3.59 -5.57
CA THR A 1171 32.13 -3.06 -4.22
C THR A 1171 33.36 -2.96 -3.29
N SER A 1172 34.55 -3.35 -3.76
CA SER A 1172 35.83 -3.29 -3.04
C SER A 1172 36.71 -2.08 -3.39
N SER A 1173 36.37 -1.29 -4.42
CA SER A 1173 37.16 -0.09 -4.74
C SER A 1173 36.56 1.14 -4.07
N VAL A 1174 37.19 1.58 -2.99
CA VAL A 1174 37.18 2.99 -2.59
C VAL A 1174 37.41 3.84 -3.85
N PRO A 1175 36.62 4.89 -4.14
CA PRO A 1175 36.93 5.79 -5.23
C PRO A 1175 38.34 6.34 -4.99
N SER A 1176 39.26 6.11 -5.91
CA SER A 1176 40.52 6.84 -5.89
C SER A 1176 40.17 8.31 -6.04
N ASN A 1177 40.67 9.11 -5.10
CA ASN A 1177 40.51 10.55 -5.07
C ASN A 1177 40.89 11.15 -6.44
N PRO A 1178 40.06 12.00 -7.08
CA PRO A 1178 40.37 12.59 -8.39
C PRO A 1178 41.63 13.48 -8.43
N ASP A 1179 42.24 13.77 -7.28
CA ASP A 1179 43.34 14.71 -7.12
C ASP A 1179 44.74 14.08 -7.04
N SER A 1180 44.95 12.86 -7.53
CA SER A 1180 46.32 12.37 -7.78
C SER A 1180 46.60 12.24 -9.28
N THR A 1181 46.94 13.38 -9.88
CA THR A 1181 47.69 13.49 -11.15
C THR A 1181 49.01 12.73 -11.10
#